data_AF-A0A960SYF5-F1
#
_entry.id   AF-A0A960SYF5-F1
#
_cell.length_a   1.000
_cell.length_b   1.000
_cell.length_c   1.000
_cell.angle_alpha   90.00
_cell.angle_beta   90.00
_cell.angle_gamma   90.00
#
_symmetry.space_group_name_H-M   'P 1'
#
loop_
_entity.id
_entity.type
_entity.pdbx_description
1 polymer ?
#
loop_
_entity_poly.entity_id
_entity_poly.type
_entity_poly.pdbx_seq_one_letter_code
_entity_poly.pdbx_strand_id
1 'polypeptide(L)'
;MKTLRQLIPFALAAGHAMATTIVDVDFAHLAPLVGDPDGLDDGDRIQDVSGNGYHGFWGSTNSNVPVVAVGSDTAIDTTGAAVGKVFLRDALGSIPDEWDGPTTTVTPYFTFDGTQSYTFEAVVNWNSTTQALNGLMGQTGGNELWIRESGGFLHYAFVSNGANANLFTNVIDISSAKADGGWHVVSVVYDATAGEIRSYLDGTLKHTNTDSDIGALGTMVNGTSDFSIGAYNASSSNYFDGLQNRYRISTGALDPVDFLTAPVIAGSDAITWTGGTDGSWDATTSGNWKLDADDSPVLFSDTDDVTFDDDGATGSIAIVGTVAPGMITVSSNSVDYTLSGGTLGGSGTLVKSGTSTFTLAGPATRVGAVQIDSGTLVIGDGATSGDAPSGAVAVAEFASLKISRSDTVNYSATSQLKQIGGDGSVTIDGGGTVIVNPGTGTGFDENSSWRDLTGGVTVTGGSELQTLRNGRTAMGSGAVTLGDGSSSGALSQYNGSWTWTNDIVLAGSANAIRNRSSNSFPRQIKLQGVISGSGGLVFEDPNGSMTDNQTGYILTGESTTDGTITIDSGVPVRVGGVPGDTSVVQNGPGAAGSLGTATIIDNGFLTYSRTDAHTVDNTISGAGQLLIGLDSGTETQVVNLTGTVSNTGDTTVRSGTLLINGTHGSQVFETVSQLNVGPAAALGGTGQTTSDVNLEGKLAPGNSIGTLTTTSWLVLMGSSTYTWELGTWSGGVAGTDSDLVAADEIHIDSSAAPGTPVTLAIVPAALSGFTETNQTFVIAQATTGIVDFNTDAFVIDDSAFTSATGANGSWAVQQNGNH
;
A
#
# COMPACT_ATOMS: atom_id res chain seq x y z
N MET A 1 2.31 -33.56 16.37
CA MET A 1 2.58 -34.82 15.64
C MET A 1 2.72 -34.41 14.19
N LYS A 2 3.95 -34.36 13.66
CA LYS A 2 4.19 -34.01 12.26
C LYS A 2 3.61 -35.10 11.36
N THR A 3 2.91 -34.68 10.32
CA THR A 3 2.07 -35.50 9.45
C THR A 3 2.94 -36.52 8.70
N LEU A 4 2.52 -37.78 8.72
CA LEU A 4 3.24 -38.90 8.10
C LEU A 4 3.03 -38.84 6.58
N ARG A 5 4.05 -38.48 5.79
CA ARG A 5 3.99 -38.57 4.32
C ARG A 5 4.57 -39.93 3.89
N GLN A 6 3.73 -40.73 3.22
CA GLN A 6 4.03 -42.11 2.84
C GLN A 6 4.51 -42.13 1.39
N LEU A 7 5.79 -42.48 1.14
CA LEU A 7 6.40 -42.43 -0.19
C LEU A 7 6.46 -43.83 -0.81
N ILE A 8 5.33 -44.50 -1.11
CA ILE A 8 5.44 -45.83 -1.70
C ILE A 8 4.24 -46.35 -2.52
N PRO A 9 4.51 -46.98 -3.69
CA PRO A 9 4.63 -48.45 -3.77
C PRO A 9 5.85 -48.94 -4.56
N PHE A 10 6.46 -50.08 -4.14
CA PHE A 10 7.10 -50.99 -5.10
C PHE A 10 6.00 -51.43 -6.07
N ALA A 11 5.95 -50.82 -7.25
CA ALA A 11 5.13 -51.33 -8.33
C ALA A 11 5.95 -52.39 -9.08
N LEU A 12 5.46 -53.63 -9.06
CA LEU A 12 5.54 -54.49 -10.23
C LEU A 12 4.82 -53.77 -11.38
N ALA A 13 5.51 -52.84 -12.05
CA ALA A 13 5.06 -52.32 -13.33
C ALA A 13 5.35 -53.42 -14.36
N ALA A 14 4.31 -54.14 -14.76
CA ALA A 14 4.37 -55.08 -15.85
C ALA A 14 4.93 -54.39 -17.10
N GLY A 15 6.07 -54.85 -17.60
CA GLY A 15 6.55 -54.43 -18.92
C GLY A 15 8.05 -54.42 -19.16
N HIS A 16 8.89 -54.40 -18.13
CA HIS A 16 10.34 -54.31 -18.31
C HIS A 16 11.05 -55.38 -17.48
N ALA A 17 11.82 -56.23 -18.15
CA ALA A 17 12.48 -57.39 -17.54
C ALA A 17 13.76 -56.93 -16.81
N MET A 18 13.62 -56.21 -15.69
CA MET A 18 14.76 -55.54 -15.05
C MET A 18 15.06 -56.08 -13.67
N ALA A 19 16.35 -55.98 -13.32
CA ALA A 19 16.93 -56.38 -12.06
C ALA A 19 16.33 -55.61 -10.85
N THR A 20 16.49 -56.15 -9.64
CA THR A 20 15.86 -55.63 -8.41
C THR A 20 16.23 -54.16 -8.12
N THR A 21 15.23 -53.28 -8.01
CA THR A 21 15.41 -51.87 -7.61
C THR A 21 15.84 -51.77 -6.15
N ILE A 22 16.90 -51.01 -5.88
CA ILE A 22 17.45 -50.77 -4.53
C ILE A 22 16.90 -49.46 -3.96
N VAL A 23 16.82 -48.41 -4.78
CA VAL A 23 16.22 -47.11 -4.43
C VAL A 23 15.29 -46.67 -5.54
N ASP A 24 14.11 -46.19 -5.16
CA ASP A 24 13.20 -45.49 -6.06
C ASP A 24 12.49 -44.39 -5.26
N VAL A 25 12.93 -43.16 -5.44
CA VAL A 25 12.37 -41.98 -4.79
C VAL A 25 11.62 -41.21 -5.86
N ASP A 26 10.29 -41.22 -5.78
CA ASP A 26 9.40 -40.52 -6.71
C ASP A 26 8.66 -39.40 -5.99
N PHE A 27 9.05 -38.15 -6.25
CA PHE A 27 8.50 -36.97 -5.58
C PHE A 27 7.10 -36.60 -6.08
N ALA A 28 6.65 -37.18 -7.21
CA ALA A 28 5.30 -37.07 -7.76
C ALA A 28 4.16 -37.32 -6.74
N HIS A 29 4.46 -38.10 -5.70
CA HIS A 29 3.50 -38.53 -4.69
C HIS A 29 3.41 -37.60 -3.46
N LEU A 30 4.08 -36.45 -3.47
CA LEU A 30 4.17 -35.53 -2.33
C LEU A 30 3.14 -34.38 -2.35
N ALA A 31 1.97 -34.59 -2.98
CA ALA A 31 0.92 -33.58 -3.12
C ALA A 31 0.64 -32.79 -1.82
N PRO A 32 0.41 -31.46 -1.90
CA PRO A 32 0.09 -30.64 -0.73
C PRO A 32 -1.13 -31.21 0.02
N LEU A 33 -0.98 -31.47 1.32
CA LEU A 33 -2.11 -31.90 2.15
C LEU A 33 -3.03 -30.70 2.42
N VAL A 34 -4.34 -30.94 2.42
CA VAL A 34 -5.32 -29.91 2.80
C VAL A 34 -5.06 -29.47 4.24
N GLY A 35 -4.64 -28.22 4.43
CA GLY A 35 -4.37 -27.63 5.75
C GLY A 35 -2.89 -27.50 6.13
N ASP A 36 -1.96 -27.81 5.22
CA ASP A 36 -0.51 -27.64 5.41
C ASP A 36 0.05 -26.65 4.36
N PRO A 37 -0.04 -25.33 4.61
CA PRO A 37 0.35 -24.30 3.64
C PRO A 37 1.87 -24.17 3.46
N ASP A 38 2.65 -24.80 4.34
CA ASP A 38 4.08 -24.58 4.49
C ASP A 38 4.93 -25.52 3.61
N GLY A 39 4.39 -26.65 3.12
CA GLY A 39 5.12 -27.55 2.21
C GLY A 39 5.89 -28.66 2.94
N LEU A 40 7.06 -29.07 2.45
CA LEU A 40 7.99 -29.96 3.17
C LEU A 40 9.03 -29.10 3.92
N ASP A 41 9.13 -29.30 5.23
CA ASP A 41 9.99 -28.50 6.12
C ASP A 41 11.17 -29.28 6.72
N ASP A 42 12.08 -28.54 7.35
CA ASP A 42 13.22 -29.14 8.05
C ASP A 42 12.76 -30.15 9.13
N GLY A 43 13.31 -31.36 9.03
CA GLY A 43 12.98 -32.48 9.90
C GLY A 43 11.66 -33.20 9.58
N ASP A 44 11.03 -32.95 8.43
CA ASP A 44 9.89 -33.75 7.99
C ASP A 44 10.29 -35.20 7.68
N ARG A 45 9.50 -36.14 8.20
CA ARG A 45 9.74 -37.57 8.04
C ARG A 45 9.06 -38.06 6.76
N ILE A 46 9.84 -38.65 5.86
CA ILE A 46 9.33 -39.42 4.73
C ILE A 46 9.42 -40.90 5.12
N GLN A 47 8.26 -41.56 5.29
CA GLN A 47 8.23 -42.97 5.63
C GLN A 47 8.26 -43.83 4.37
N ASP A 48 9.22 -44.76 4.29
CA ASP A 48 9.34 -45.74 3.20
C ASP A 48 8.60 -47.07 3.51
N VAL A 49 8.59 -48.01 2.55
CA VAL A 49 7.98 -49.36 2.69
C VAL A 49 8.91 -50.38 3.30
N SER A 50 10.22 -50.12 3.33
CA SER A 50 11.17 -51.05 3.94
C SER A 50 10.84 -51.34 5.41
N GLY A 51 10.06 -50.45 6.04
CA GLY A 51 9.62 -50.59 7.43
C GLY A 51 10.60 -49.99 8.42
N ASN A 52 11.62 -49.27 7.95
CA ASN A 52 12.63 -48.61 8.78
C ASN A 52 12.32 -47.13 8.99
N GLY A 53 12.40 -46.66 10.24
CA GLY A 53 12.00 -45.31 10.64
C GLY A 53 13.04 -44.20 10.42
N TYR A 54 14.13 -44.44 9.69
CA TYR A 54 15.34 -43.59 9.71
C TYR A 54 15.65 -42.81 8.42
N HIS A 55 14.75 -42.78 7.44
CA HIS A 55 14.89 -41.95 6.23
C HIS A 55 14.25 -40.58 6.45
N GLY A 56 14.89 -39.52 5.94
CA GLY A 56 14.43 -38.15 6.18
C GLY A 56 14.81 -37.18 5.06
N PHE A 57 13.98 -36.15 4.92
CA PHE A 57 14.32 -34.97 4.14
C PHE A 57 15.03 -33.97 5.07
N TRP A 58 16.14 -33.37 4.62
CA TRP A 58 16.84 -32.31 5.34
C TRP A 58 16.84 -31.04 4.49
N GLY A 59 16.12 -30.01 4.93
CA GLY A 59 16.20 -28.66 4.36
C GLY A 59 17.36 -27.88 4.96
N SER A 60 17.90 -26.88 4.26
CA SER A 60 18.83 -25.93 4.90
C SER A 60 18.10 -25.10 5.97
N THR A 61 18.79 -24.76 7.07
CA THR A 61 18.23 -24.08 8.25
C THR A 61 17.22 -22.96 7.92
N ASN A 62 16.01 -23.07 8.47
CA ASN A 62 14.94 -22.04 8.50
C ASN A 62 14.24 -21.71 7.17
N SER A 63 14.20 -22.58 6.17
CA SER A 63 13.40 -22.33 4.95
C SER A 63 12.72 -23.59 4.42
N ASN A 64 11.43 -23.47 4.16
CA ASN A 64 10.58 -24.50 3.58
C ASN A 64 11.04 -24.81 2.15
N VAL A 65 11.01 -26.08 1.76
CA VAL A 65 11.27 -26.48 0.37
C VAL A 65 9.93 -26.68 -0.34
N PRO A 66 9.58 -25.83 -1.32
CA PRO A 66 8.28 -25.89 -1.95
C PRO A 66 8.14 -27.15 -2.82
N VAL A 67 7.02 -27.86 -2.64
CA VAL A 67 6.51 -28.81 -3.62
C VAL A 67 5.78 -28.01 -4.71
N VAL A 68 6.26 -28.08 -5.94
CA VAL A 68 5.72 -27.35 -7.09
C VAL A 68 5.00 -28.30 -8.04
N ALA A 69 3.93 -27.82 -8.68
CA ALA A 69 3.32 -28.53 -9.80
C ALA A 69 4.16 -28.33 -11.07
N VAL A 70 4.38 -29.40 -11.83
CA VAL A 70 5.17 -29.41 -13.08
C VAL A 70 4.45 -30.24 -14.14
N GLY A 71 3.72 -29.57 -15.04
CA GLY A 71 2.86 -30.26 -16.01
C GLY A 71 1.82 -31.12 -15.29
N SER A 72 1.75 -32.42 -15.63
CA SER A 72 0.85 -33.38 -14.96
C SER A 72 1.40 -33.97 -13.65
N ASP A 73 2.53 -33.48 -13.14
CA ASP A 73 3.29 -34.10 -12.05
C ASP A 73 3.66 -33.08 -10.94
N THR A 74 4.31 -33.55 -9.86
CA THR A 74 4.87 -32.68 -8.80
C THR A 74 6.38 -32.87 -8.66
N ALA A 75 7.07 -31.79 -8.31
CA ALA A 75 8.51 -31.77 -8.11
C ALA A 75 8.87 -31.01 -6.84
N ILE A 76 10.08 -31.23 -6.34
CA ILE A 76 10.69 -30.42 -5.29
C ILE A 76 11.50 -29.31 -5.96
N ASP A 77 11.20 -28.05 -5.63
CA ASP A 77 11.97 -26.89 -6.09
C ASP A 77 13.01 -26.51 -5.04
N THR A 78 14.28 -26.68 -5.40
CA THR A 78 15.43 -26.37 -4.57
C THR A 78 16.18 -25.12 -5.03
N THR A 79 15.52 -24.24 -5.80
CA THR A 79 16.17 -23.01 -6.29
C THR A 79 16.40 -21.98 -5.18
N GLY A 80 17.61 -21.41 -5.13
CA GLY A 80 17.94 -20.30 -4.23
C GLY A 80 18.42 -20.71 -2.82
N ALA A 81 18.02 -19.95 -1.78
CA ALA A 81 18.58 -20.11 -0.42
C ALA A 81 18.05 -21.33 0.36
N ALA A 82 17.04 -22.02 -0.17
CA ALA A 82 16.35 -23.15 0.44
C ALA A 82 16.73 -24.46 -0.27
N VAL A 83 18.00 -24.84 -0.19
CA VAL A 83 18.49 -26.09 -0.80
C VAL A 83 18.26 -27.27 0.15
N GLY A 84 17.49 -28.26 -0.32
CA GLY A 84 17.18 -29.47 0.43
C GLY A 84 17.84 -30.71 -0.18
N LYS A 85 18.04 -31.75 0.63
CA LYS A 85 18.47 -33.08 0.17
C LYS A 85 17.70 -34.17 0.89
N VAL A 86 17.57 -35.32 0.25
CA VAL A 86 17.15 -36.55 0.93
C VAL A 86 18.41 -37.27 1.37
N PHE A 87 18.46 -37.71 2.63
CA PHE A 87 19.53 -38.57 3.10
C PHE A 87 18.97 -39.94 3.46
N LEU A 88 19.70 -40.97 3.06
CA LEU A 88 19.46 -42.36 3.42
C LEU A 88 20.48 -42.69 4.51
N ARG A 89 20.04 -42.75 5.78
CA ARG A 89 20.97 -42.87 6.92
C ARG A 89 21.48 -44.27 7.14
N ASP A 90 22.73 -44.30 7.58
CA ASP A 90 23.32 -45.48 8.19
C ASP A 90 24.24 -45.11 9.38
N ALA A 91 23.77 -45.43 10.59
CA ALA A 91 24.47 -45.37 11.89
C ALA A 91 25.20 -44.07 12.32
N LEU A 92 24.62 -43.28 13.25
CA LEU A 92 25.37 -42.38 14.16
C LEU A 92 24.75 -42.25 15.57
N GLY A 93 25.63 -42.05 16.57
CA GLY A 93 25.36 -42.06 18.02
C GLY A 93 24.75 -40.78 18.63
N SER A 94 24.15 -39.90 17.84
CA SER A 94 23.37 -38.76 18.34
C SER A 94 22.29 -38.37 17.33
N ILE A 95 21.11 -38.95 17.51
CA ILE A 95 19.89 -38.62 16.76
C ILE A 95 19.26 -37.38 17.45
N PRO A 96 18.69 -36.40 16.73
CA PRO A 96 17.81 -35.42 17.35
C PRO A 96 16.65 -36.13 18.06
N ASP A 97 16.40 -35.83 19.34
CA ASP A 97 15.43 -36.53 20.22
C ASP A 97 14.01 -36.64 19.65
N GLU A 98 13.66 -35.84 18.64
CA GLU A 98 12.36 -35.84 17.98
C GLU A 98 12.17 -36.96 16.95
N TRP A 99 13.17 -37.83 16.70
CA TRP A 99 13.11 -38.89 15.67
C TRP A 99 12.75 -40.29 16.17
N ASP A 100 12.44 -40.47 17.46
CA ASP A 100 12.40 -41.80 18.08
C ASP A 100 11.27 -42.71 17.55
N GLY A 101 11.65 -43.94 17.20
CA GLY A 101 10.82 -45.09 16.87
C GLY A 101 11.52 -46.33 17.44
N PRO A 102 10.83 -47.43 17.80
CA PRO A 102 11.29 -48.37 18.82
C PRO A 102 12.41 -49.34 18.42
N THR A 103 13.18 -49.10 17.35
CA THR A 103 14.16 -50.05 16.82
C THR A 103 15.60 -49.63 17.15
N THR A 104 16.22 -50.34 18.10
CA THR A 104 17.60 -50.09 18.58
C THR A 104 18.70 -50.83 17.80
N THR A 105 18.39 -51.41 16.64
CA THR A 105 19.36 -52.12 15.80
C THR A 105 19.78 -51.26 14.61
N VAL A 106 20.98 -50.70 14.67
CA VAL A 106 21.73 -50.16 13.52
C VAL A 106 22.31 -51.33 12.73
N THR A 107 21.64 -51.73 11.65
CA THR A 107 22.22 -52.61 10.62
C THR A 107 22.52 -51.78 9.39
N PRO A 108 23.70 -51.95 8.76
CA PRO A 108 24.02 -51.22 7.55
C PRO A 108 23.00 -51.50 6.46
N TYR A 109 22.22 -50.49 6.06
CA TYR A 109 21.11 -50.64 5.12
C TYR A 109 21.56 -50.37 3.69
N PHE A 110 22.54 -49.49 3.49
CA PHE A 110 22.99 -49.09 2.17
C PHE A 110 24.46 -49.47 1.95
N THR A 111 24.67 -50.59 1.26
CA THR A 111 26.01 -50.99 0.82
C THR A 111 26.02 -51.18 -0.68
N PHE A 112 27.04 -50.62 -1.32
CA PHE A 112 27.31 -50.86 -2.74
C PHE A 112 28.64 -51.57 -2.85
N ASP A 113 28.61 -52.71 -3.52
CA ASP A 113 29.77 -53.55 -3.74
C ASP A 113 30.16 -53.50 -5.21
N GLY A 114 31.35 -52.99 -5.52
CA GLY A 114 31.89 -52.89 -6.88
C GLY A 114 32.01 -54.24 -7.60
N THR A 115 31.85 -55.37 -6.90
CA THR A 115 31.73 -56.67 -7.59
C THR A 115 30.39 -56.89 -8.31
N GLN A 116 29.41 -56.00 -8.10
CA GLN A 116 28.07 -56.05 -8.70
C GLN A 116 27.81 -54.85 -9.60
N SER A 117 27.07 -55.06 -10.69
CA SER A 117 26.65 -53.97 -11.57
C SER A 117 25.49 -53.18 -10.95
N TYR A 118 25.44 -51.88 -11.24
CA TYR A 118 24.39 -50.96 -10.79
C TYR A 118 24.05 -49.94 -11.87
N THR A 119 22.84 -49.42 -11.84
CA THR A 119 22.44 -48.27 -12.66
C THR A 119 21.86 -47.18 -11.77
N PHE A 120 22.42 -45.97 -11.88
CA PHE A 120 22.07 -44.78 -11.10
C PHE A 120 21.38 -43.77 -12.00
N GLU A 121 20.20 -43.31 -11.60
CA GLU A 121 19.35 -42.47 -12.43
C GLU A 121 18.77 -41.29 -11.65
N ALA A 122 18.72 -40.13 -12.31
CA ALA A 122 18.14 -38.90 -11.76
C ALA A 122 17.32 -38.16 -12.83
N VAL A 123 16.09 -37.81 -12.48
CA VAL A 123 15.17 -36.96 -13.26
C VAL A 123 15.21 -35.56 -12.68
N VAL A 124 15.81 -34.64 -13.43
CA VAL A 124 16.16 -33.30 -12.94
C VAL A 124 15.91 -32.23 -13.98
N ASN A 125 15.65 -31.01 -13.50
CA ASN A 125 15.62 -29.80 -14.32
C ASN A 125 16.52 -28.76 -13.64
N TRP A 126 17.57 -28.34 -14.32
CA TRP A 126 18.55 -27.40 -13.76
C TRP A 126 18.06 -25.95 -13.71
N ASN A 127 16.86 -25.65 -14.21
CA ASN A 127 16.18 -24.34 -14.14
C ASN A 127 17.09 -23.12 -14.41
N SER A 128 18.02 -23.25 -15.37
CA SER A 128 19.02 -22.23 -15.72
C SER A 128 19.86 -21.70 -14.54
N THR A 129 20.24 -22.58 -13.61
CA THR A 129 20.92 -22.19 -12.38
C THR A 129 22.36 -21.72 -12.57
N THR A 130 22.82 -20.87 -11.64
CA THR A 130 24.17 -20.29 -11.65
C THR A 130 25.16 -21.06 -10.78
N GLN A 131 24.69 -22.06 -10.01
CA GLN A 131 25.55 -22.86 -9.17
C GLN A 131 26.54 -23.67 -10.02
N ALA A 132 27.81 -23.59 -9.62
CA ALA A 132 28.91 -24.22 -10.35
C ALA A 132 28.92 -25.75 -10.21
N LEU A 133 28.39 -26.28 -9.09
CA LEU A 133 28.35 -27.70 -8.76
C LEU A 133 26.96 -28.11 -8.30
N ASN A 134 26.31 -29.02 -9.02
CA ASN A 134 25.00 -29.56 -8.67
C ASN A 134 25.12 -31.05 -8.35
N GLY A 135 25.01 -31.43 -7.07
CA GLY A 135 25.10 -32.82 -6.64
C GLY A 135 23.83 -33.59 -6.96
N LEU A 136 23.93 -34.69 -7.71
CA LEU A 136 22.78 -35.55 -7.99
C LEU A 136 22.58 -36.57 -6.88
N MET A 137 23.62 -37.34 -6.57
CA MET A 137 23.58 -38.32 -5.49
C MET A 137 24.99 -38.71 -5.04
N GLY A 138 25.12 -39.18 -3.81
CA GLY A 138 26.34 -39.85 -3.38
C GLY A 138 26.70 -39.75 -1.91
N GLN A 139 27.88 -40.31 -1.62
CA GLN A 139 28.57 -40.30 -0.34
C GLN A 139 30.05 -39.99 -0.58
N THR A 140 30.65 -39.20 0.32
CA THR A 140 32.10 -38.90 0.36
C THR A 140 32.74 -39.42 1.66
N GLY A 141 34.01 -39.84 1.60
CA GLY A 141 34.83 -40.15 2.78
C GLY A 141 35.28 -41.61 2.85
N GLY A 142 36.55 -41.87 2.53
CA GLY A 142 37.10 -43.23 2.47
C GLY A 142 36.70 -43.94 1.17
N ASN A 143 35.81 -44.94 1.26
CA ASN A 143 35.14 -45.48 0.08
C ASN A 143 34.07 -44.46 -0.36
N GLU A 144 34.04 -44.16 -1.65
CA GLU A 144 33.34 -43.00 -2.19
C GLU A 144 32.57 -43.37 -3.46
N LEU A 145 31.34 -42.89 -3.54
CA LEU A 145 30.44 -43.09 -4.67
C LEU A 145 29.61 -41.83 -4.83
N TRP A 146 29.81 -41.08 -5.91
CA TRP A 146 28.96 -39.93 -6.19
C TRP A 146 28.88 -39.56 -7.67
N ILE A 147 27.82 -38.82 -7.99
CA ILE A 147 27.53 -38.25 -9.31
C ILE A 147 27.11 -36.79 -9.12
N ARG A 148 27.66 -35.89 -9.93
CA ARG A 148 27.33 -34.46 -9.93
C ARG A 148 27.43 -33.85 -11.32
N GLU A 149 26.81 -32.70 -11.50
CA GLU A 149 27.10 -31.78 -12.59
C GLU A 149 28.10 -30.70 -12.13
N SER A 150 28.98 -30.27 -13.03
CA SER A 150 30.02 -29.27 -12.81
C SER A 150 30.23 -28.42 -14.07
N GLY A 151 29.74 -27.18 -14.07
CA GLY A 151 29.96 -26.22 -15.16
C GLY A 151 29.50 -26.69 -16.55
N GLY A 152 28.46 -27.52 -16.64
CA GLY A 152 27.92 -28.11 -17.86
C GLY A 152 28.38 -29.55 -18.12
N PHE A 153 29.18 -30.14 -17.23
CA PHE A 153 29.74 -31.47 -17.43
C PHE A 153 29.37 -32.44 -16.30
N LEU A 154 29.04 -33.68 -16.66
CA LEU A 154 28.77 -34.72 -15.67
C LEU A 154 30.08 -35.30 -15.14
N HIS A 155 30.23 -35.31 -13.82
CA HIS A 155 31.37 -35.88 -13.10
C HIS A 155 30.90 -36.97 -12.14
N TYR A 156 31.75 -37.96 -11.90
CA TYR A 156 31.49 -39.00 -10.91
C TYR A 156 32.78 -39.54 -10.30
N ALA A 157 32.64 -40.16 -9.13
CA ALA A 157 33.69 -40.93 -8.48
C ALA A 157 33.16 -42.28 -8.01
N PHE A 158 33.93 -43.34 -8.26
CA PHE A 158 33.72 -44.69 -7.73
C PHE A 158 35.04 -45.16 -7.13
N VAL A 159 35.10 -45.26 -5.80
CA VAL A 159 36.34 -45.47 -5.06
C VAL A 159 36.13 -46.53 -4.00
N SER A 160 37.04 -47.50 -3.96
CA SER A 160 37.13 -48.45 -2.85
C SER A 160 38.58 -48.85 -2.62
N ASN A 161 38.99 -48.91 -1.35
CA ASN A 161 40.31 -49.31 -0.84
C ASN A 161 41.41 -49.65 -1.89
N GLY A 162 41.96 -48.63 -2.55
CA GLY A 162 43.10 -48.73 -3.47
C GLY A 162 42.77 -48.66 -4.98
N ALA A 163 41.51 -48.76 -5.38
CA ALA A 163 41.03 -48.63 -6.76
C ALA A 163 40.12 -47.40 -6.92
N ASN A 164 40.31 -46.64 -8.01
CA ASN A 164 39.60 -45.38 -8.25
C ASN A 164 39.14 -45.26 -9.72
N ALA A 165 37.85 -45.45 -9.99
CA ALA A 165 37.25 -45.18 -11.29
C ALA A 165 36.53 -43.82 -11.28
N ASN A 166 37.30 -42.75 -11.49
CA ASN A 166 36.82 -41.37 -11.39
C ASN A 166 36.78 -40.67 -12.75
N LEU A 167 35.85 -39.75 -12.93
CA LEU A 167 35.80 -38.87 -14.10
C LEU A 167 35.52 -37.43 -13.68
N PHE A 168 36.56 -36.60 -13.68
CA PHE A 168 36.51 -35.17 -13.32
C PHE A 168 36.87 -34.24 -14.49
N THR A 169 36.79 -34.78 -15.70
CA THR A 169 37.11 -34.07 -16.94
C THR A 169 35.83 -33.72 -17.70
N ASN A 170 35.90 -32.70 -18.54
CA ASN A 170 34.79 -32.16 -19.36
C ASN A 170 34.40 -33.06 -20.55
N VAL A 171 34.38 -34.39 -20.37
CA VAL A 171 34.16 -35.38 -21.44
C VAL A 171 32.68 -35.71 -21.61
N ILE A 172 31.88 -35.66 -20.54
CA ILE A 172 30.43 -35.86 -20.60
C ILE A 172 29.76 -34.49 -20.62
N ASP A 173 29.49 -33.98 -21.81
CA ASP A 173 28.82 -32.69 -22.01
C ASP A 173 27.29 -32.80 -21.86
N ILE A 174 26.77 -32.08 -20.88
CA ILE A 174 25.34 -31.90 -20.58
C ILE A 174 24.95 -30.42 -20.54
N SER A 175 25.78 -29.53 -21.08
CA SER A 175 25.62 -28.07 -20.97
C SER A 175 24.35 -27.55 -21.65
N SER A 176 23.92 -28.19 -22.76
CA SER A 176 22.66 -27.83 -23.43
C SER A 176 21.44 -28.14 -22.56
N ALA A 177 21.41 -29.34 -21.95
CA ALA A 177 20.34 -29.77 -21.04
C ALA A 177 20.32 -28.97 -19.73
N LYS A 178 21.48 -28.45 -19.30
CA LYS A 178 21.51 -27.51 -18.17
C LYS A 178 20.85 -26.17 -18.50
N ALA A 179 20.88 -25.75 -19.77
CA ALA A 179 20.53 -24.40 -20.20
C ALA A 179 19.14 -24.26 -20.83
N ASP A 180 18.46 -25.36 -21.17
CA ASP A 180 17.18 -25.33 -21.90
C ASP A 180 15.94 -25.24 -21.00
N GLY A 181 16.11 -25.37 -19.67
CA GLY A 181 15.01 -25.33 -18.71
C GLY A 181 14.08 -26.55 -18.81
N GLY A 182 14.49 -27.60 -19.51
CA GLY A 182 13.75 -28.85 -19.67
C GLY A 182 14.00 -29.86 -18.55
N TRP A 183 13.16 -30.89 -18.50
CA TRP A 183 13.42 -32.08 -17.69
C TRP A 183 14.31 -33.06 -18.44
N HIS A 184 15.30 -33.61 -17.76
CA HIS A 184 16.24 -34.57 -18.32
C HIS A 184 16.44 -35.76 -17.40
N VAL A 185 16.85 -36.88 -18.01
CA VAL A 185 17.27 -38.10 -17.32
C VAL A 185 18.77 -38.25 -17.45
N VAL A 186 19.45 -38.25 -16.31
CA VAL A 186 20.86 -38.65 -16.21
C VAL A 186 20.92 -40.11 -15.78
N SER A 187 21.56 -40.97 -16.57
CA SER A 187 21.77 -42.38 -16.23
C SER A 187 23.25 -42.75 -16.26
N VAL A 188 23.78 -43.27 -15.15
CA VAL A 188 25.15 -43.79 -15.04
C VAL A 188 25.08 -45.29 -14.76
N VAL A 189 25.55 -46.09 -15.71
CA VAL A 189 25.54 -47.55 -15.68
C VAL A 189 26.94 -48.03 -15.29
N TYR A 190 27.08 -48.55 -14.08
CA TYR A 190 28.27 -49.26 -13.61
C TYR A 190 28.14 -50.74 -13.96
N ASP A 191 28.96 -51.23 -14.90
CA ASP A 191 28.95 -52.62 -15.34
C ASP A 191 30.21 -53.34 -14.86
N ALA A 192 30.12 -53.96 -13.68
CA ALA A 192 31.21 -54.72 -13.08
C ALA A 192 31.66 -55.91 -13.94
N THR A 193 30.74 -56.49 -14.73
CA THR A 193 31.03 -57.66 -15.57
C THR A 193 31.79 -57.26 -16.81
N ALA A 194 31.40 -56.16 -17.45
CA ALA A 194 32.09 -55.61 -18.62
C ALA A 194 33.33 -54.79 -18.26
N GLY A 195 33.47 -54.34 -17.01
CA GLY A 195 34.58 -53.52 -16.56
C GLY A 195 34.49 -52.08 -17.08
N GLU A 196 33.27 -51.53 -17.19
CA GLU A 196 33.04 -50.20 -17.75
C GLU A 196 31.98 -49.39 -16.98
N ILE A 197 32.03 -48.06 -17.13
CA ILE A 197 30.98 -47.14 -16.69
C ILE A 197 30.46 -46.39 -17.92
N ARG A 198 29.17 -46.55 -18.23
CA ARG A 198 28.51 -45.87 -19.34
C ARG A 198 27.63 -44.74 -18.81
N SER A 199 27.78 -43.54 -19.35
CA SER A 199 27.00 -42.36 -18.96
C SER A 199 26.10 -41.92 -20.09
N TYR A 200 24.83 -41.72 -19.77
CA TYR A 200 23.77 -41.35 -20.71
C TYR A 200 23.07 -40.08 -20.26
N LEU A 201 22.59 -39.32 -21.23
CA LEU A 201 21.65 -38.23 -21.06
C LEU A 201 20.46 -38.52 -21.96
N ASP A 202 19.26 -38.57 -21.41
CA ASP A 202 18.00 -38.84 -22.13
C ASP A 202 18.09 -40.11 -23.00
N GLY A 203 18.64 -41.19 -22.43
CA GLY A 203 18.85 -42.46 -23.14
C GLY A 203 19.98 -42.46 -24.18
N THR A 204 20.60 -41.31 -24.46
CA THR A 204 21.69 -41.18 -25.42
C THR A 204 23.04 -41.37 -24.75
N LEU A 205 23.87 -42.31 -25.23
CA LEU A 205 25.21 -42.55 -24.70
C LEU A 205 26.10 -41.34 -24.93
N LYS A 206 26.63 -40.76 -23.84
CA LYS A 206 27.57 -39.64 -23.88
C LYS A 206 29.02 -40.11 -23.75
N HIS A 207 29.28 -41.13 -22.92
CA HIS A 207 30.63 -41.61 -22.68
C HIS A 207 30.67 -43.04 -22.14
N THR A 208 31.74 -43.77 -22.46
CA THR A 208 32.10 -45.04 -21.84
C THR A 208 33.49 -44.93 -21.23
N ASN A 209 33.57 -45.08 -19.91
CA ASN A 209 34.82 -45.14 -19.17
C ASN A 209 35.23 -46.61 -18.98
N THR A 210 36.48 -46.92 -19.31
CA THR A 210 37.06 -48.27 -19.26
C THR A 210 38.30 -48.31 -18.37
N ASP A 211 38.33 -47.46 -17.34
CA ASP A 211 39.40 -47.44 -16.35
C ASP A 211 39.66 -48.85 -15.80
N SER A 212 40.93 -49.25 -15.78
CA SER A 212 41.35 -50.57 -15.32
C SER A 212 40.97 -50.85 -13.86
N ASP A 213 40.76 -49.81 -13.06
CA ASP A 213 40.36 -49.93 -11.67
C ASP A 213 38.90 -50.35 -11.50
N ILE A 214 38.04 -50.22 -12.54
CA ILE A 214 36.61 -50.55 -12.47
C ILE A 214 36.38 -52.00 -12.02
N GLY A 215 37.15 -52.96 -12.56
CA GLY A 215 37.07 -54.37 -12.20
C GLY A 215 37.74 -54.74 -10.87
N ALA A 216 38.42 -53.78 -10.22
CA ALA A 216 39.09 -53.94 -8.94
C ALA A 216 38.34 -53.25 -7.78
N LEU A 217 37.20 -52.61 -8.06
CA LEU A 217 36.38 -51.98 -7.03
C LEU A 217 35.73 -53.06 -6.14
N GLY A 218 35.96 -52.94 -4.83
CA GLY A 218 35.24 -53.67 -3.78
C GLY A 218 34.12 -52.80 -3.21
N THR A 219 33.91 -52.82 -1.89
CA THR A 219 32.85 -52.02 -1.24
C THR A 219 33.02 -50.51 -1.49
N MET A 220 32.16 -49.91 -2.30
CA MET A 220 32.16 -48.48 -2.66
C MET A 220 31.37 -47.64 -1.65
N VAL A 221 30.33 -48.24 -1.04
CA VAL A 221 29.59 -47.67 0.09
C VAL A 221 29.45 -48.75 1.13
N ASN A 222 29.90 -48.47 2.36
CA ASN A 222 30.10 -49.47 3.41
C ASN A 222 29.09 -49.40 4.56
N GLY A 223 27.98 -48.66 4.38
CA GLY A 223 26.90 -48.56 5.36
C GLY A 223 27.31 -47.91 6.70
N THR A 224 28.33 -47.06 6.71
CA THR A 224 28.75 -46.30 7.91
C THR A 224 28.65 -44.80 7.73
N SER A 225 28.04 -44.34 6.64
CA SER A 225 27.91 -42.94 6.26
C SER A 225 26.62 -42.75 5.47
N ASP A 226 26.09 -41.52 5.49
CA ASP A 226 24.85 -41.19 4.82
C ASP A 226 25.04 -41.14 3.30
N PHE A 227 24.12 -41.76 2.57
CA PHE A 227 24.00 -41.58 1.12
C PHE A 227 22.98 -40.48 0.84
N SER A 228 23.36 -39.46 0.08
CA SER A 228 22.50 -38.32 -0.23
C SER A 228 21.92 -38.41 -1.64
N ILE A 229 20.72 -37.86 -1.82
CA ILE A 229 20.02 -37.60 -3.09
C ILE A 229 19.71 -36.10 -3.13
N GLY A 230 19.91 -35.46 -4.28
CA GLY A 230 19.91 -33.99 -4.40
C GLY A 230 21.16 -33.34 -3.79
N ALA A 231 22.19 -34.14 -3.50
CA ALA A 231 23.52 -33.72 -3.09
C ALA A 231 24.49 -34.90 -3.22
N TYR A 232 25.80 -34.63 -3.28
CA TYR A 232 26.80 -35.69 -3.18
C TYR A 232 27.59 -35.70 -1.86
N ASN A 233 27.44 -34.67 -1.02
CA ASN A 233 27.99 -34.61 0.33
C ASN A 233 27.20 -33.65 1.23
N ALA A 234 27.71 -33.37 2.42
CA ALA A 234 27.03 -32.53 3.41
C ALA A 234 27.24 -31.01 3.24
N SER A 235 28.03 -30.56 2.28
CA SER A 235 28.25 -29.12 2.05
C SER A 235 27.13 -28.54 1.19
N SER A 236 26.49 -27.47 1.65
CA SER A 236 25.39 -26.80 0.93
C SER A 236 25.77 -26.30 -0.46
N SER A 237 27.04 -25.95 -0.69
CA SER A 237 27.55 -25.55 -2.01
C SER A 237 27.63 -26.69 -3.04
N ASN A 238 27.25 -27.90 -2.64
CA ASN A 238 27.25 -29.12 -3.46
C ASN A 238 25.85 -29.73 -3.60
N TYR A 239 24.82 -29.04 -3.11
CA TYR A 239 23.44 -29.48 -3.26
C TYR A 239 22.99 -29.22 -4.68
N PHE A 240 21.94 -29.92 -5.10
CA PHE A 240 21.29 -29.64 -6.37
C PHE A 240 20.55 -28.30 -6.27
N ASP A 241 20.81 -27.40 -7.21
CA ASP A 241 20.07 -26.15 -7.43
C ASP A 241 19.26 -26.33 -8.71
N GLY A 242 17.93 -26.38 -8.56
CA GLY A 242 16.97 -26.70 -9.62
C GLY A 242 15.74 -27.46 -9.13
N LEU A 243 14.97 -28.05 -10.05
CA LEU A 243 13.81 -28.90 -9.76
C LEU A 243 14.21 -30.38 -9.78
N GLN A 244 13.66 -31.15 -8.85
CA GLN A 244 13.94 -32.56 -8.66
C GLN A 244 12.64 -33.37 -8.66
N ASN A 245 12.59 -34.47 -9.43
CA ASN A 245 11.40 -35.32 -9.47
C ASN A 245 11.68 -36.77 -9.01
N ARG A 246 12.51 -37.53 -9.72
CA ARG A 246 12.68 -38.95 -9.45
C ARG A 246 14.13 -39.39 -9.44
N TYR A 247 14.49 -40.22 -8.47
CA TYR A 247 15.82 -40.83 -8.36
C TYR A 247 15.68 -42.34 -8.23
N ARG A 248 16.43 -43.10 -9.05
CA ARG A 248 16.38 -44.56 -9.04
C ARG A 248 17.77 -45.17 -9.03
N ILE A 249 17.96 -46.22 -8.23
CA ILE A 249 19.14 -47.06 -8.24
C ILE A 249 18.71 -48.51 -8.36
N SER A 250 19.15 -49.16 -9.42
CA SER A 250 18.82 -50.56 -9.71
C SER A 250 20.06 -51.44 -9.60
N THR A 251 19.87 -52.67 -9.11
CA THR A 251 20.88 -53.72 -9.37
C THR A 251 20.98 -53.96 -10.87
N GLY A 252 22.16 -54.34 -11.37
CA GLY A 252 22.38 -54.64 -12.78
C GLY A 252 22.77 -53.43 -13.65
N ALA A 253 23.41 -53.74 -14.78
CA ALA A 253 23.68 -52.78 -15.83
C ALA A 253 22.49 -52.73 -16.79
N LEU A 254 21.63 -51.70 -16.67
CA LEU A 254 20.43 -51.58 -17.48
C LEU A 254 20.76 -51.13 -18.90
N ASP A 255 19.91 -51.50 -19.86
CA ASP A 255 19.94 -50.97 -21.22
C ASP A 255 19.10 -49.70 -21.35
N PRO A 256 19.37 -48.81 -22.33
CA PRO A 256 18.67 -47.53 -22.44
C PRO A 256 17.15 -47.60 -22.55
N VAL A 257 16.59 -48.71 -23.04
CA VAL A 257 15.14 -48.91 -23.15
C VAL A 257 14.46 -49.09 -21.79
N ASP A 258 15.25 -49.33 -20.74
CA ASP A 258 14.77 -49.57 -19.38
C ASP A 258 15.08 -48.41 -18.44
N PHE A 259 15.70 -47.34 -18.95
CA PHE A 259 15.93 -46.12 -18.17
C PHE A 259 14.62 -45.40 -17.82
N LEU A 260 14.70 -44.54 -16.81
CA LEU A 260 13.65 -43.57 -16.54
C LEU A 260 13.41 -42.67 -17.76
N THR A 261 12.21 -42.11 -17.85
CA THR A 261 11.83 -41.12 -18.86
C THR A 261 11.61 -39.76 -18.21
N ALA A 262 12.04 -38.68 -18.86
CA ALA A 262 11.76 -37.33 -18.40
C ALA A 262 10.25 -37.03 -18.54
N PRO A 263 9.65 -36.29 -17.58
CA PRO A 263 8.34 -35.68 -17.77
C PRO A 263 8.35 -34.81 -19.03
N VAL A 264 7.34 -34.96 -19.88
CA VAL A 264 7.17 -34.09 -21.05
C VAL A 264 6.62 -32.76 -20.55
N ILE A 265 7.41 -31.68 -20.62
CA ILE A 265 6.84 -30.33 -20.69
C ILE A 265 6.29 -30.22 -22.11
N ALA A 266 4.97 -30.12 -22.28
CA ALA A 266 4.43 -29.71 -23.57
C ALA A 266 5.12 -28.40 -23.95
N GLY A 267 5.65 -28.28 -25.17
CA GLY A 267 6.16 -26.99 -25.62
C GLY A 267 5.08 -25.92 -25.45
N SER A 268 5.48 -24.68 -25.14
CA SER A 268 4.54 -23.56 -25.14
C SER A 268 4.00 -23.37 -26.56
N ASP A 269 2.71 -23.62 -26.75
CA ASP A 269 2.01 -23.33 -27.99
C ASP A 269 1.40 -21.92 -27.92
N ALA A 270 1.31 -21.25 -29.07
CA ALA A 270 0.52 -20.04 -29.21
C ALA A 270 -0.90 -20.43 -29.66
N ILE A 271 -1.90 -20.16 -28.82
CA ILE A 271 -3.27 -20.60 -29.03
C ILE A 271 -4.28 -19.47 -28.82
N THR A 272 -5.37 -19.50 -29.59
CA THR A 272 -6.45 -18.51 -29.52
C THR A 272 -7.75 -19.14 -29.01
N TRP A 273 -8.43 -18.45 -28.09
CA TRP A 273 -9.72 -18.85 -27.55
C TRP A 273 -10.81 -18.73 -28.62
N THR A 274 -11.52 -19.83 -28.87
CA THR A 274 -12.70 -19.85 -29.77
C THR A 274 -14.00 -20.05 -29.00
N GLY A 275 -13.95 -20.69 -27.81
CA GLY A 275 -15.16 -21.07 -27.06
C GLY A 275 -16.14 -21.93 -27.89
N GLY A 276 -15.61 -22.70 -28.85
CA GLY A 276 -16.40 -23.41 -29.85
C GLY A 276 -17.20 -24.60 -29.29
N THR A 277 -16.79 -25.15 -28.14
CA THR A 277 -17.54 -26.22 -27.44
C THR A 277 -18.39 -25.65 -26.32
N ASP A 278 -17.77 -24.93 -25.39
CA ASP A 278 -18.41 -24.29 -24.24
C ASP A 278 -17.53 -23.17 -23.67
N GLY A 279 -17.84 -22.71 -22.45
CA GLY A 279 -17.08 -21.67 -21.74
C GLY A 279 -15.97 -22.19 -20.82
N SER A 280 -15.60 -23.47 -20.86
CA SER A 280 -14.63 -24.05 -19.93
C SER A 280 -13.19 -23.83 -20.40
N TRP A 281 -12.35 -23.22 -19.54
CA TRP A 281 -10.90 -23.24 -19.70
C TRP A 281 -10.33 -24.36 -18.84
N ASP A 282 -9.98 -25.45 -19.51
CA ASP A 282 -9.44 -26.68 -18.91
C ASP A 282 -8.45 -27.37 -19.88
N ALA A 283 -7.72 -28.38 -19.39
CA ALA A 283 -6.73 -29.14 -20.16
C ALA A 283 -7.31 -30.36 -20.91
N THR A 284 -8.63 -30.47 -21.03
CA THR A 284 -9.34 -31.65 -21.55
C THR A 284 -10.30 -31.34 -22.71
N THR A 285 -10.64 -30.08 -22.93
CA THR A 285 -11.63 -29.63 -23.92
C THR A 285 -10.95 -28.95 -25.10
N SER A 286 -10.57 -29.74 -26.12
CA SER A 286 -9.78 -29.24 -27.26
C SER A 286 -10.54 -28.33 -28.23
N GLY A 287 -11.87 -28.29 -28.14
CA GLY A 287 -12.71 -27.50 -29.05
C GLY A 287 -12.92 -26.05 -28.61
N ASN A 288 -12.29 -25.61 -27.51
CA ASN A 288 -12.34 -24.23 -27.05
C ASN A 288 -11.11 -23.41 -27.45
N TRP A 289 -10.05 -24.07 -27.94
CA TRP A 289 -8.80 -23.44 -28.36
C TRP A 289 -8.42 -23.86 -29.79
N LYS A 290 -7.75 -22.98 -30.51
CA LYS A 290 -7.13 -23.27 -31.81
C LYS A 290 -5.65 -22.89 -31.81
N LEU A 291 -4.82 -23.62 -32.53
CA LEU A 291 -3.42 -23.24 -32.76
C LEU A 291 -3.34 -22.01 -33.65
N ASP A 292 -2.54 -21.01 -33.28
CA ASP A 292 -2.34 -19.81 -34.09
C ASP A 292 -1.62 -20.12 -35.43
N ALA A 293 -0.89 -21.23 -35.48
CA ALA A 293 -0.13 -21.64 -36.65
C ALA A 293 -1.02 -22.11 -37.82
N ASP A 294 -2.16 -22.75 -37.54
CA ASP A 294 -2.99 -23.41 -38.56
C ASP A 294 -4.49 -23.49 -38.26
N ASP A 295 -4.99 -22.80 -37.23
CA ASP A 295 -6.37 -22.80 -36.74
C ASP A 295 -6.92 -24.17 -36.32
N SER A 296 -6.07 -25.20 -36.16
CA SER A 296 -6.55 -26.53 -35.77
C SER A 296 -6.94 -26.58 -34.27
N PRO A 297 -8.01 -27.31 -33.88
CA PRO A 297 -8.40 -27.44 -32.47
C PRO A 297 -7.31 -28.09 -31.63
N VAL A 298 -7.03 -27.55 -30.45
CA VAL A 298 -5.92 -27.97 -29.59
C VAL A 298 -6.32 -27.96 -28.11
N LEU A 299 -5.69 -28.81 -27.29
CA LEU A 299 -5.86 -28.76 -25.84
C LEU A 299 -4.99 -27.63 -25.27
N PHE A 300 -5.52 -26.91 -24.28
CA PHE A 300 -4.67 -26.04 -23.47
C PHE A 300 -3.72 -26.88 -22.62
N SER A 301 -2.46 -26.45 -22.58
CA SER A 301 -1.44 -26.89 -21.64
C SER A 301 -0.94 -25.69 -20.84
N ASP A 302 -0.56 -25.90 -19.58
CA ASP A 302 0.16 -24.87 -18.85
C ASP A 302 1.41 -24.46 -19.62
N THR A 303 1.79 -23.18 -19.50
CA THR A 303 2.81 -22.49 -20.30
C THR A 303 2.44 -22.10 -21.72
N ASP A 304 1.25 -22.48 -22.24
CA ASP A 304 0.76 -21.95 -23.52
C ASP A 304 0.58 -20.43 -23.46
N ASP A 305 0.91 -19.76 -24.55
CA ASP A 305 0.64 -18.34 -24.77
C ASP A 305 -0.78 -18.21 -25.34
N VAL A 306 -1.70 -17.69 -24.55
CA VAL A 306 -3.12 -17.65 -24.88
C VAL A 306 -3.57 -16.29 -25.39
N THR A 307 -4.39 -16.28 -26.43
CA THR A 307 -4.99 -15.07 -27.01
C THR A 307 -6.52 -15.09 -26.89
N PHE A 308 -7.09 -13.98 -26.43
CA PHE A 308 -8.52 -13.66 -26.44
C PHE A 308 -8.78 -12.50 -27.39
N ASP A 309 -9.23 -12.79 -28.60
CA ASP A 309 -9.49 -11.81 -29.66
C ASP A 309 -11.00 -11.75 -30.01
N ASP A 310 -11.35 -11.24 -31.19
CA ASP A 310 -12.75 -11.15 -31.63
C ASP A 310 -13.34 -12.51 -32.11
N ASP A 311 -12.58 -13.61 -32.11
CA ASP A 311 -13.03 -14.94 -32.58
C ASP A 311 -13.82 -15.74 -31.53
N GLY A 312 -13.80 -15.33 -30.25
CA GLY A 312 -14.47 -16.06 -29.17
C GLY A 312 -15.99 -16.05 -29.29
N ALA A 313 -16.58 -17.23 -29.45
CA ALA A 313 -18.03 -17.41 -29.51
C ALA A 313 -18.74 -17.11 -28.17
N THR A 314 -18.01 -17.23 -27.05
CA THR A 314 -18.46 -16.84 -25.70
C THR A 314 -17.36 -16.05 -24.99
N GLY A 315 -17.76 -14.92 -24.40
CA GLY A 315 -16.90 -14.11 -23.55
C GLY A 315 -16.88 -14.56 -22.08
N SER A 316 -17.82 -15.42 -21.67
CA SER A 316 -17.85 -15.95 -20.30
C SER A 316 -17.02 -17.23 -20.22
N ILE A 317 -15.91 -17.16 -19.49
CA ILE A 317 -14.92 -18.24 -19.38
C ILE A 317 -14.83 -18.69 -17.92
N ALA A 318 -15.04 -19.97 -17.70
CA ALA A 318 -14.92 -20.64 -16.41
C ALA A 318 -13.61 -21.44 -16.37
N ILE A 319 -12.65 -20.99 -15.58
CA ILE A 319 -11.44 -21.75 -15.28
C ILE A 319 -11.83 -22.98 -14.46
N VAL A 320 -11.38 -24.16 -14.88
CA VAL A 320 -11.61 -25.41 -14.16
C VAL A 320 -10.32 -25.81 -13.43
N GLY A 321 -10.31 -25.72 -12.10
CA GLY A 321 -9.12 -26.00 -11.30
C GLY A 321 -8.16 -24.81 -11.26
N THR A 322 -6.91 -25.02 -11.66
CA THR A 322 -5.89 -23.97 -11.83
C THR A 322 -5.33 -24.07 -13.23
N VAL A 323 -5.16 -22.93 -13.89
CA VAL A 323 -4.49 -22.82 -15.20
C VAL A 323 -3.33 -21.84 -15.09
N ALA A 324 -2.20 -22.13 -15.73
CA ALA A 324 -0.98 -21.33 -15.65
C ALA A 324 -0.40 -21.03 -17.05
N PRO A 325 -1.04 -20.13 -17.83
CA PRO A 325 -0.54 -19.75 -19.16
C PRO A 325 0.84 -19.07 -19.10
N GLY A 326 1.61 -19.19 -20.19
CA GLY A 326 2.90 -18.54 -20.41
C GLY A 326 2.80 -17.05 -20.73
N MET A 327 1.72 -16.64 -21.37
CA MET A 327 1.32 -15.25 -21.65
C MET A 327 -0.20 -15.19 -21.83
N ILE A 328 -0.80 -14.05 -21.48
CA ILE A 328 -2.20 -13.78 -21.80
C ILE A 328 -2.26 -12.52 -22.64
N THR A 329 -2.70 -12.65 -23.89
CA THR A 329 -3.00 -11.51 -24.76
C THR A 329 -4.51 -11.38 -24.90
N VAL A 330 -5.05 -10.20 -24.63
CA VAL A 330 -6.44 -9.88 -24.93
C VAL A 330 -6.42 -8.77 -25.96
N SER A 331 -6.88 -9.01 -27.18
CA SER A 331 -6.82 -8.05 -28.30
C SER A 331 -8.19 -7.69 -28.88
N SER A 332 -9.25 -8.23 -28.27
CA SER A 332 -10.65 -8.04 -28.66
C SER A 332 -11.09 -6.58 -28.65
N ASN A 333 -11.91 -6.23 -29.64
CA ASN A 333 -12.55 -4.92 -29.79
C ASN A 333 -14.07 -4.98 -29.62
N SER A 334 -14.65 -6.18 -29.72
CA SER A 334 -16.10 -6.41 -29.77
C SER A 334 -16.63 -7.42 -28.76
N VAL A 335 -15.77 -8.33 -28.27
CA VAL A 335 -16.11 -9.32 -27.25
C VAL A 335 -15.53 -8.91 -25.90
N ASP A 336 -16.39 -8.67 -24.93
CA ASP A 336 -15.98 -8.53 -23.53
C ASP A 336 -15.75 -9.92 -22.94
N TYR A 337 -14.58 -10.13 -22.33
CA TYR A 337 -14.20 -11.41 -21.73
C TYR A 337 -14.22 -11.34 -20.21
N THR A 338 -14.81 -12.34 -19.56
CA THR A 338 -14.85 -12.48 -18.11
C THR A 338 -14.31 -13.84 -17.69
N LEU A 339 -13.20 -13.85 -16.96
CA LEU A 339 -12.64 -15.05 -16.35
C LEU A 339 -13.21 -15.25 -14.95
N SER A 340 -13.79 -16.42 -14.69
CA SER A 340 -14.40 -16.80 -13.40
C SER A 340 -14.10 -18.25 -13.04
N GLY A 341 -14.54 -18.70 -11.86
CA GLY A 341 -14.37 -20.09 -11.43
C GLY A 341 -13.05 -20.33 -10.69
N GLY A 342 -12.20 -21.17 -11.26
CA GLY A 342 -10.91 -21.60 -10.72
C GLY A 342 -9.84 -20.50 -10.70
N THR A 343 -8.61 -20.89 -10.38
CA THR A 343 -7.49 -19.95 -10.15
C THR A 343 -6.71 -19.69 -11.42
N LEU A 344 -6.49 -18.41 -11.74
CA LEU A 344 -5.50 -18.00 -12.73
C LEU A 344 -4.11 -17.90 -12.06
N GLY A 345 -3.22 -18.79 -12.47
CA GLY A 345 -1.81 -18.80 -12.05
C GLY A 345 -0.88 -18.43 -13.20
N GLY A 346 0.36 -18.90 -13.10
CA GLY A 346 1.41 -18.62 -14.07
C GLY A 346 2.27 -17.41 -13.71
N SER A 347 3.26 -17.12 -14.55
CA SER A 347 4.12 -15.95 -14.39
C SER A 347 4.19 -15.07 -15.63
N GLY A 348 3.38 -15.43 -16.63
CA GLY A 348 3.25 -14.75 -17.89
C GLY A 348 2.77 -13.31 -17.76
N THR A 349 3.17 -12.50 -18.72
CA THR A 349 2.67 -11.13 -18.84
C THR A 349 1.20 -11.17 -19.30
N LEU A 350 0.36 -10.29 -18.75
CA LEU A 350 -0.98 -10.04 -19.26
C LEU A 350 -0.96 -8.75 -20.08
N VAL A 351 -1.26 -8.86 -21.37
CA VAL A 351 -1.34 -7.73 -22.30
C VAL A 351 -2.80 -7.52 -22.70
N LYS A 352 -3.40 -6.43 -22.25
CA LYS A 352 -4.74 -5.99 -22.65
C LYS A 352 -4.60 -4.92 -23.73
N SER A 353 -4.83 -5.33 -24.97
CA SER A 353 -4.98 -4.51 -26.17
C SER A 353 -6.43 -4.55 -26.67
N GLY A 354 -6.79 -3.73 -27.66
CA GLY A 354 -8.16 -3.62 -28.15
C GLY A 354 -9.11 -2.84 -27.23
N THR A 355 -10.28 -2.47 -27.74
CA THR A 355 -11.20 -1.54 -27.04
C THR A 355 -12.15 -2.20 -26.06
N SER A 356 -12.26 -3.54 -26.05
CA SER A 356 -13.22 -4.24 -25.18
C SER A 356 -12.79 -4.26 -23.71
N THR A 357 -13.66 -4.77 -22.85
CA THR A 357 -13.42 -5.01 -21.43
C THR A 357 -12.89 -6.42 -21.20
N PHE A 358 -11.87 -6.54 -20.36
CA PHE A 358 -11.43 -7.83 -19.82
C PHE A 358 -11.60 -7.85 -18.30
N THR A 359 -12.30 -8.85 -17.79
CA THR A 359 -12.71 -8.93 -16.39
C THR A 359 -12.09 -10.16 -15.72
N LEU A 360 -11.36 -9.94 -14.62
CA LEU A 360 -10.88 -10.99 -13.72
C LEU A 360 -11.82 -11.08 -12.52
N ALA A 361 -12.78 -12.01 -12.57
CA ALA A 361 -13.78 -12.23 -11.51
C ALA A 361 -13.43 -13.40 -10.58
N GLY A 362 -12.49 -14.28 -10.98
CA GLY A 362 -11.95 -15.38 -10.18
C GLY A 362 -10.68 -15.02 -9.39
N PRO A 363 -10.21 -15.91 -8.50
CA PRO A 363 -8.95 -15.73 -7.78
C PRO A 363 -7.74 -15.77 -8.72
N ALA A 364 -6.70 -15.01 -8.37
CA ALA A 364 -5.43 -14.98 -9.11
C ALA A 364 -4.25 -14.98 -8.14
N THR A 365 -3.39 -16.00 -8.22
CA THR A 365 -2.27 -16.20 -7.27
C THR A 365 -0.98 -15.56 -7.75
N ARG A 366 -0.75 -15.55 -9.07
CA ARG A 366 0.38 -14.86 -9.70
C ARG A 366 0.10 -14.65 -11.18
N VAL A 367 0.27 -13.43 -11.62
CA VAL A 367 0.37 -13.03 -13.03
C VAL A 367 1.60 -12.14 -13.09
N GLY A 368 2.37 -12.22 -14.18
CA GLY A 368 3.55 -11.38 -14.40
C GLY A 368 3.18 -9.89 -14.50
N ALA A 369 4.01 -9.11 -15.18
CA ALA A 369 3.66 -7.72 -15.45
C ALA A 369 2.31 -7.62 -16.18
N VAL A 370 1.60 -6.52 -15.97
CA VAL A 370 0.35 -6.23 -16.67
C VAL A 370 0.54 -4.97 -17.50
N GLN A 371 0.22 -5.08 -18.78
CA GLN A 371 0.25 -3.99 -19.73
C GLN A 371 -1.15 -3.79 -20.28
N ILE A 372 -1.73 -2.60 -20.06
CA ILE A 372 -3.05 -2.22 -20.56
C ILE A 372 -2.83 -1.14 -21.61
N ASP A 373 -2.78 -1.54 -22.88
CA ASP A 373 -2.54 -0.66 -24.02
C ASP A 373 -3.82 0.06 -24.48
N SER A 374 -4.99 -0.55 -24.26
CA SER A 374 -6.29 0.00 -24.66
C SER A 374 -7.45 -0.69 -23.92
N GLY A 375 -8.60 -0.03 -23.86
CA GLY A 375 -9.81 -0.56 -23.24
C GLY A 375 -9.71 -0.59 -21.71
N THR A 376 -10.45 -1.51 -21.08
CA THR A 376 -10.51 -1.61 -19.61
C THR A 376 -10.15 -3.00 -19.13
N LEU A 377 -9.25 -3.09 -18.16
CA LEU A 377 -9.07 -4.28 -17.30
C LEU A 377 -9.89 -4.08 -16.02
N VAL A 378 -10.82 -4.98 -15.73
CA VAL A 378 -11.68 -4.95 -14.54
C VAL A 378 -11.26 -6.07 -13.59
N ILE A 379 -11.12 -5.74 -12.31
CA ILE A 379 -10.95 -6.70 -11.22
C ILE A 379 -12.26 -6.78 -10.44
N GLY A 380 -12.86 -7.97 -10.38
CA GLY A 380 -14.02 -8.30 -9.55
C GLY A 380 -15.41 -8.21 -10.20
N ASP A 381 -15.73 -7.14 -10.93
CA ASP A 381 -17.07 -6.89 -11.52
C ASP A 381 -18.21 -6.67 -10.52
N GLY A 382 -17.95 -5.92 -9.45
CA GLY A 382 -18.90 -5.66 -8.36
C GLY A 382 -19.09 -6.84 -7.39
N ALA A 383 -18.39 -7.96 -7.62
CA ALA A 383 -18.44 -9.14 -6.76
C ALA A 383 -17.54 -9.00 -5.51
N THR A 384 -17.56 -10.05 -4.67
CA THR A 384 -16.64 -10.28 -3.54
C THR A 384 -15.46 -11.21 -3.89
N SER A 385 -15.33 -11.60 -5.16
CA SER A 385 -14.19 -12.33 -5.71
C SER A 385 -13.49 -11.49 -6.79
N GLY A 386 -12.34 -11.95 -7.27
CA GLY A 386 -11.48 -11.22 -8.19
C GLY A 386 -10.25 -10.67 -7.47
N ASP A 387 -9.06 -10.98 -8.01
CA ASP A 387 -7.79 -10.53 -7.46
C ASP A 387 -7.03 -9.67 -8.47
N ALA A 388 -6.42 -8.60 -7.97
CA ALA A 388 -5.53 -7.77 -8.75
C ALA A 388 -4.25 -8.54 -9.09
N PRO A 389 -3.59 -8.24 -10.23
CA PRO A 389 -2.29 -8.83 -10.55
C PRO A 389 -1.21 -8.45 -9.52
N SER A 390 -0.24 -9.34 -9.31
CA SER A 390 0.87 -9.14 -8.36
C SER A 390 2.12 -8.51 -8.99
N GLY A 391 2.20 -8.45 -10.33
CA GLY A 391 3.23 -7.74 -11.09
C GLY A 391 2.99 -6.23 -11.21
N ALA A 392 3.98 -5.51 -11.76
CA ALA A 392 3.84 -4.09 -12.08
C ALA A 392 2.77 -3.88 -13.16
N VAL A 393 1.98 -2.81 -13.03
CA VAL A 393 0.90 -2.46 -13.97
C VAL A 393 1.28 -1.20 -14.75
N ALA A 394 1.26 -1.29 -16.08
CA ALA A 394 1.39 -0.16 -16.99
C ALA A 394 0.04 0.12 -17.67
N VAL A 395 -0.48 1.34 -17.55
CA VAL A 395 -1.76 1.77 -18.13
C VAL A 395 -1.49 2.86 -19.16
N ALA A 396 -1.65 2.55 -20.45
CA ALA A 396 -1.42 3.49 -21.53
C ALA A 396 -2.48 4.61 -21.57
N GLU A 397 -2.18 5.69 -22.30
CA GLU A 397 -3.12 6.79 -22.52
C GLU A 397 -4.47 6.25 -23.04
N PHE A 398 -5.57 6.75 -22.48
CA PHE A 398 -6.96 6.31 -22.76
C PHE A 398 -7.32 4.88 -22.35
N ALA A 399 -6.40 4.10 -21.78
CA ALA A 399 -6.70 2.82 -21.16
C ALA A 399 -7.08 2.99 -19.67
N SER A 400 -7.76 1.99 -19.11
CA SER A 400 -8.19 2.02 -17.71
C SER A 400 -7.92 0.70 -16.98
N LEU A 401 -7.38 0.80 -15.77
CA LEU A 401 -7.50 -0.25 -14.76
C LEU A 401 -8.70 0.08 -13.87
N LYS A 402 -9.59 -0.88 -13.66
CA LYS A 402 -10.81 -0.71 -12.87
C LYS A 402 -10.89 -1.77 -11.78
N ILE A 403 -11.03 -1.33 -10.53
CA ILE A 403 -11.22 -2.21 -9.37
C ILE A 403 -12.67 -2.08 -8.90
N SER A 404 -13.45 -3.11 -9.20
CA SER A 404 -14.88 -3.18 -8.88
C SER A 404 -15.10 -4.28 -7.85
N ARG A 405 -14.70 -4.05 -6.60
CA ARG A 405 -14.88 -4.96 -5.47
C ARG A 405 -15.91 -4.35 -4.50
N SER A 406 -16.91 -5.13 -4.09
CA SER A 406 -17.99 -4.67 -3.17
C SER A 406 -17.70 -4.92 -1.68
N ASP A 407 -16.63 -5.66 -1.38
CA ASP A 407 -16.10 -5.95 -0.06
C ASP A 407 -14.87 -5.09 0.28
N THR A 408 -14.30 -5.32 1.46
CA THR A 408 -12.99 -4.75 1.82
C THR A 408 -11.89 -5.68 1.32
N VAL A 409 -11.07 -5.20 0.39
CA VAL A 409 -9.91 -5.93 -0.13
C VAL A 409 -8.61 -5.27 0.31
N ASN A 410 -7.67 -6.06 0.83
CA ASN A 410 -6.40 -5.58 1.36
C ASN A 410 -5.21 -6.03 0.52
N TYR A 411 -4.81 -5.18 -0.43
CA TYR A 411 -3.61 -5.36 -1.25
C TYR A 411 -2.34 -4.80 -0.60
N SER A 412 -2.46 -4.17 0.58
CA SER A 412 -1.30 -3.57 1.26
C SER A 412 -0.32 -4.58 1.85
N ALA A 413 -0.78 -5.81 2.10
CA ALA A 413 0.01 -6.93 2.63
C ALA A 413 0.64 -7.80 1.53
N THR A 414 0.31 -7.55 0.25
CA THR A 414 0.78 -8.32 -0.90
C THR A 414 1.56 -7.42 -1.86
N SER A 415 2.08 -7.98 -2.96
CA SER A 415 2.71 -7.20 -4.04
C SER A 415 1.70 -6.56 -5.00
N GLN A 416 0.40 -6.85 -4.84
CA GLN A 416 -0.65 -6.41 -5.76
C GLN A 416 -0.83 -4.89 -5.70
N LEU A 417 -1.01 -4.27 -6.88
CA LEU A 417 -1.19 -2.82 -7.04
C LEU A 417 -0.08 -1.97 -6.39
N LYS A 418 1.10 -2.54 -6.12
CA LYS A 418 2.20 -1.80 -5.49
C LYS A 418 2.86 -0.80 -6.45
N GLN A 419 2.97 -1.17 -7.72
CA GLN A 419 3.55 -0.37 -8.79
C GLN A 419 2.55 -0.23 -9.93
N ILE A 420 2.03 0.98 -10.12
CA ILE A 420 1.15 1.35 -11.25
C ILE A 420 1.79 2.56 -11.92
N GLY A 421 1.89 2.56 -13.24
CA GLY A 421 2.39 3.69 -14.01
C GLY A 421 1.70 3.85 -15.36
N GLY A 422 2.04 4.93 -16.06
CA GLY A 422 1.50 5.28 -17.38
C GLY A 422 0.47 6.42 -17.33
N ASP A 423 0.00 6.79 -18.52
CA ASP A 423 -0.85 7.98 -18.72
C ASP A 423 -2.36 7.67 -18.69
N GLY A 424 -2.72 6.40 -18.48
CA GLY A 424 -4.11 5.95 -18.31
C GLY A 424 -4.64 6.12 -16.89
N SER A 425 -5.92 5.79 -16.71
CA SER A 425 -6.63 6.02 -15.45
C SER A 425 -6.77 4.77 -14.58
N VAL A 426 -6.86 4.98 -13.27
CA VAL A 426 -7.30 3.97 -12.31
C VAL A 426 -8.69 4.34 -11.77
N THR A 427 -9.64 3.42 -11.80
CA THR A 427 -11.01 3.63 -11.29
C THR A 427 -11.34 2.63 -10.20
N ILE A 428 -11.97 3.07 -9.11
CA ILE A 428 -12.48 2.24 -8.02
C ILE A 428 -13.97 2.54 -7.85
N ASP A 429 -14.84 1.58 -8.13
CA ASP A 429 -16.29 1.81 -8.22
C ASP A 429 -17.19 0.69 -7.67
N GLY A 430 -16.62 -0.36 -7.06
CA GLY A 430 -17.40 -1.51 -6.61
C GLY A 430 -18.27 -1.29 -5.38
N GLY A 431 -18.17 -0.12 -4.73
CA GLY A 431 -18.84 0.21 -3.47
C GLY A 431 -18.14 -0.32 -2.22
N GLY A 432 -17.07 -1.10 -2.39
CA GLY A 432 -16.23 -1.63 -1.32
C GLY A 432 -15.08 -0.71 -0.91
N THR A 433 -14.18 -1.25 -0.09
CA THR A 433 -12.96 -0.56 0.35
C THR A 433 -11.74 -1.24 -0.25
N VAL A 434 -10.90 -0.48 -0.95
CA VAL A 434 -9.64 -0.98 -1.51
C VAL A 434 -8.48 -0.41 -0.70
N ILE A 435 -7.71 -1.28 -0.05
CA ILE A 435 -6.56 -0.89 0.77
C ILE A 435 -5.26 -1.19 0.00
N VAL A 436 -4.44 -0.16 -0.24
CA VAL A 436 -3.18 -0.27 -1.01
C VAL A 436 -1.98 0.28 -0.25
N ASN A 437 -0.79 -0.26 -0.56
CA ASN A 437 0.50 0.24 -0.06
C ASN A 437 1.40 0.59 -1.26
N PRO A 438 1.19 1.78 -1.89
CA PRO A 438 2.02 2.23 -2.99
C PRO A 438 3.43 2.55 -2.46
N GLY A 439 4.44 1.76 -2.87
CA GLY A 439 5.84 1.94 -2.48
C GLY A 439 6.42 0.94 -1.46
N THR A 440 7.67 1.17 -1.09
CA THR A 440 8.53 0.37 -0.20
C THR A 440 8.61 0.91 1.24
N GLY A 441 8.28 2.19 1.48
CA GLY A 441 7.83 2.64 2.80
C GLY A 441 8.72 3.60 3.61
N THR A 442 9.57 4.41 2.98
CA THR A 442 10.47 5.38 3.64
C THR A 442 10.61 6.77 2.98
N GLY A 443 9.99 7.04 1.82
CA GLY A 443 10.21 8.26 1.02
C GLY A 443 8.94 8.91 0.45
N PHE A 444 9.03 10.22 0.19
CA PHE A 444 7.97 11.03 -0.42
C PHE A 444 7.84 10.80 -1.95
N ASP A 445 8.95 10.38 -2.58
CA ASP A 445 9.09 10.06 -4.01
C ASP A 445 9.85 8.72 -4.18
N GLU A 446 9.12 7.60 -4.29
CA GLU A 446 9.75 6.27 -4.31
C GLU A 446 9.72 5.58 -5.67
N ASN A 447 10.75 4.77 -5.93
CA ASN A 447 10.75 3.80 -7.00
C ASN A 447 9.80 2.63 -6.67
N SER A 448 9.15 2.02 -7.67
CA SER A 448 8.15 0.97 -7.46
C SER A 448 6.95 1.41 -6.60
N SER A 449 6.45 2.63 -6.90
CA SER A 449 5.22 3.20 -6.36
C SER A 449 4.29 3.60 -7.51
N TRP A 450 3.27 4.42 -7.25
CA TRP A 450 2.42 4.96 -8.30
C TRP A 450 3.03 6.20 -8.97
N ARG A 451 4.30 6.52 -8.69
CA ARG A 451 5.00 7.73 -9.18
C ARG A 451 4.77 8.05 -10.65
N ASP A 452 4.78 7.02 -11.49
CA ASP A 452 4.77 7.18 -12.93
C ASP A 452 3.32 7.15 -13.49
N LEU A 453 2.29 7.11 -12.63
CA LEU A 453 0.89 7.21 -13.01
C LEU A 453 0.48 8.68 -13.17
N THR A 454 0.15 9.11 -14.39
CA THR A 454 -0.21 10.51 -14.69
C THR A 454 -1.69 10.70 -15.05
N GLY A 455 -2.39 9.65 -15.49
CA GLY A 455 -3.80 9.73 -15.93
C GLY A 455 -4.83 9.88 -14.80
N GLY A 456 -4.41 9.79 -13.54
CA GLY A 456 -5.23 10.08 -12.37
C GLY A 456 -6.02 8.88 -11.82
N VAL A 457 -6.72 9.14 -10.71
CA VAL A 457 -7.46 8.13 -9.95
C VAL A 457 -8.90 8.60 -9.77
N THR A 458 -9.89 7.76 -10.06
CA THR A 458 -11.29 8.03 -9.79
C THR A 458 -11.81 7.07 -8.73
N VAL A 459 -12.43 7.60 -7.67
CA VAL A 459 -13.13 6.81 -6.66
C VAL A 459 -14.60 7.18 -6.70
N THR A 460 -15.48 6.21 -6.96
CA THR A 460 -16.91 6.44 -7.16
C THR A 460 -17.74 5.24 -6.66
N GLY A 461 -19.05 5.22 -6.89
CA GLY A 461 -19.92 4.09 -6.55
C GLY A 461 -20.10 3.85 -5.04
N GLY A 462 -19.77 4.84 -4.20
CA GLY A 462 -19.71 4.68 -2.75
C GLY A 462 -18.42 4.01 -2.25
N SER A 463 -17.44 3.80 -3.13
CA SER A 463 -16.19 3.13 -2.79
C SER A 463 -15.26 4.00 -1.94
N GLU A 464 -14.34 3.34 -1.24
CA GLU A 464 -13.27 3.99 -0.48
C GLU A 464 -11.89 3.49 -0.93
N LEU A 465 -10.99 4.40 -1.28
CA LEU A 465 -9.57 4.12 -1.45
C LEU A 465 -8.84 4.44 -0.14
N GLN A 466 -8.33 3.40 0.51
CA GLN A 466 -7.45 3.51 1.68
C GLN A 466 -6.01 3.33 1.22
N THR A 467 -5.14 4.30 1.48
CA THR A 467 -3.70 4.08 1.27
C THR A 467 -2.99 3.86 2.62
N LEU A 468 -1.85 3.18 2.64
CA LEU A 468 -1.00 3.05 3.84
C LEU A 468 0.12 4.08 3.88
N ARG A 469 0.27 4.87 2.82
CA ARG A 469 1.40 5.77 2.58
C ARG A 469 0.94 7.09 2.01
N ASN A 470 1.71 8.12 2.30
CA ASN A 470 1.61 9.46 1.72
C ASN A 470 2.81 9.75 0.83
N GLY A 471 2.73 10.88 0.14
CA GLY A 471 3.79 11.38 -0.71
C GLY A 471 3.26 11.78 -2.08
N ARG A 472 4.10 12.49 -2.83
CA ARG A 472 3.78 12.93 -4.19
C ARG A 472 3.46 11.75 -5.11
N THR A 473 3.97 10.56 -4.80
CA THR A 473 3.83 9.37 -5.64
C THR A 473 2.84 8.35 -5.13
N ALA A 474 2.17 8.61 -4.01
CA ALA A 474 1.26 7.65 -3.40
C ALA A 474 0.03 7.37 -4.28
N MET A 475 -0.42 8.36 -5.05
CA MET A 475 -1.56 8.24 -5.97
C MET A 475 -1.20 8.68 -7.40
N GLY A 476 0.09 8.63 -7.73
CA GLY A 476 0.62 9.24 -8.95
C GLY A 476 0.57 10.75 -8.94
N SER A 477 0.76 11.36 -10.12
CA SER A 477 0.77 12.82 -10.29
C SER A 477 -0.53 13.39 -10.88
N GLY A 478 -1.41 12.53 -11.39
CA GLY A 478 -2.72 12.93 -11.92
C GLY A 478 -3.69 13.37 -10.82
N ALA A 479 -4.81 13.98 -11.21
CA ALA A 479 -5.85 14.37 -10.28
C ALA A 479 -6.55 13.14 -9.66
N VAL A 480 -7.05 13.31 -8.44
CA VAL A 480 -7.95 12.36 -7.79
C VAL A 480 -9.38 12.87 -7.90
N THR A 481 -10.22 12.17 -8.64
CA THR A 481 -11.65 12.48 -8.77
C THR A 481 -12.47 11.67 -7.77
N LEU A 482 -13.30 12.35 -6.97
CA LEU A 482 -14.24 11.73 -6.06
C LEU A 482 -15.66 11.87 -6.60
N GLY A 483 -16.29 10.74 -6.88
CA GLY A 483 -17.62 10.61 -7.46
C GLY A 483 -17.66 10.80 -8.98
N ASP A 484 -18.88 10.77 -9.52
CA ASP A 484 -19.17 10.89 -10.97
C ASP A 484 -20.46 11.69 -11.27
N GLY A 485 -20.94 12.46 -10.30
CA GLY A 485 -22.21 13.19 -10.37
C GLY A 485 -23.45 12.34 -10.05
N SER A 486 -23.38 11.01 -10.18
CA SER A 486 -24.44 10.07 -9.78
C SER A 486 -24.17 9.42 -8.43
N SER A 487 -22.90 9.24 -8.10
CA SER A 487 -22.42 8.65 -6.86
C SER A 487 -21.20 9.40 -6.34
N SER A 488 -20.82 9.12 -5.09
CA SER A 488 -19.69 9.76 -4.41
C SER A 488 -18.60 8.74 -4.14
N GLY A 489 -17.39 9.22 -3.88
CA GLY A 489 -16.26 8.39 -3.46
C GLY A 489 -15.60 8.92 -2.20
N ALA A 490 -14.74 8.10 -1.62
CA ALA A 490 -13.95 8.50 -0.47
C ALA A 490 -12.48 8.16 -0.61
N LEU A 491 -11.65 9.06 -0.10
CA LEU A 491 -10.22 8.84 0.04
C LEU A 491 -9.88 8.87 1.52
N SER A 492 -9.04 7.95 1.97
CA SER A 492 -8.77 7.88 3.40
C SER A 492 -7.38 7.39 3.77
N GLN A 493 -7.02 7.80 4.99
CA GLN A 493 -5.76 7.49 5.61
C GLN A 493 -5.82 6.26 6.50
N TYR A 494 -4.98 5.25 6.23
CA TYR A 494 -4.88 4.08 7.13
C TYR A 494 -3.84 4.24 8.26
N ASN A 495 -2.68 4.86 8.00
CA ASN A 495 -1.63 5.01 9.02
C ASN A 495 -0.68 6.19 8.75
N GLY A 496 -0.30 6.94 9.79
CA GLY A 496 0.76 7.96 9.76
C GLY A 496 0.25 9.39 9.79
N SER A 497 1.06 10.35 9.37
CA SER A 497 0.65 11.74 9.08
C SER A 497 0.93 11.99 7.60
N TRP A 498 0.01 12.60 6.87
CA TRP A 498 -0.01 12.56 5.42
C TRP A 498 0.15 13.90 4.74
N THR A 499 0.59 13.84 3.49
CA THR A 499 0.67 14.98 2.58
C THR A 499 0.30 14.48 1.20
N TRP A 500 -0.79 15.03 0.65
CA TRP A 500 -1.22 14.78 -0.71
C TRP A 500 -0.96 16.01 -1.56
N THR A 501 -0.34 15.79 -2.71
CA THR A 501 -0.03 16.84 -3.69
C THR A 501 -0.95 16.81 -4.90
N ASN A 502 -1.73 15.73 -5.06
CA ASN A 502 -2.70 15.60 -6.13
C ASN A 502 -3.79 16.66 -5.99
N ASP A 503 -4.18 17.24 -7.12
CA ASP A 503 -5.44 17.96 -7.20
C ASP A 503 -6.59 16.99 -6.90
N ILE A 504 -7.62 17.49 -6.21
CA ILE A 504 -8.82 16.72 -5.86
C ILE A 504 -10.00 17.36 -6.58
N VAL A 505 -10.71 16.56 -7.37
CA VAL A 505 -11.91 16.98 -8.10
C VAL A 505 -13.14 16.36 -7.45
N LEU A 506 -14.04 17.20 -6.95
CA LEU A 506 -15.29 16.81 -6.29
C LEU A 506 -16.43 16.76 -7.32
N ALA A 507 -16.77 15.55 -7.77
CA ALA A 507 -17.85 15.32 -8.72
C ALA A 507 -19.12 14.75 -8.05
N GLY A 508 -18.97 13.93 -7.00
CA GLY A 508 -20.10 13.39 -6.23
C GLY A 508 -20.75 14.41 -5.29
N SER A 509 -22.00 14.17 -4.88
CA SER A 509 -22.72 15.07 -3.96
C SER A 509 -22.31 14.95 -2.48
N ALA A 510 -21.65 13.85 -2.09
CA ALA A 510 -21.30 13.53 -0.70
C ALA A 510 -19.95 12.78 -0.64
N ASN A 511 -18.89 13.38 -1.19
CA ASN A 511 -17.56 12.79 -1.12
C ASN A 511 -16.97 12.93 0.28
N ALA A 512 -15.99 12.09 0.61
CA ALA A 512 -15.35 12.16 1.92
C ALA A 512 -13.83 12.05 1.84
N ILE A 513 -13.17 12.80 2.73
CA ILE A 513 -11.79 12.57 3.11
C ILE A 513 -11.79 12.11 4.57
N ARG A 514 -11.24 10.92 4.83
CA ARG A 514 -11.32 10.28 6.16
C ARG A 514 -9.97 9.99 6.77
N ASN A 515 -9.92 10.07 8.09
CA ASN A 515 -8.84 9.50 8.89
C ASN A 515 -9.28 8.16 9.50
N ARG A 516 -8.71 7.06 9.01
CA ARG A 516 -8.93 5.69 9.52
C ARG A 516 -7.80 5.22 10.43
N SER A 517 -6.85 6.09 10.79
CA SER A 517 -5.74 5.74 11.68
C SER A 517 -6.23 5.41 13.09
N SER A 518 -5.62 4.42 13.75
CA SER A 518 -6.06 3.87 15.06
C SER A 518 -5.09 4.12 16.22
N ASN A 519 -4.08 4.99 16.03
CA ASN A 519 -2.98 5.20 16.97
C ASN A 519 -3.03 6.56 17.69
N SER A 520 -2.37 6.64 18.85
CA SER A 520 -2.65 7.60 19.94
C SER A 520 -1.92 8.95 19.88
N PHE A 521 -1.47 9.41 18.71
CA PHE A 521 -0.82 10.72 18.55
C PHE A 521 -1.66 11.59 17.63
N PRO A 522 -1.70 12.93 17.83
CA PRO A 522 -2.44 13.81 16.94
C PRO A 522 -1.93 13.63 15.52
N ARG A 523 -2.84 13.23 14.63
CA ARG A 523 -2.56 12.99 13.22
C ARG A 523 -2.87 14.22 12.40
N GLN A 524 -2.15 14.37 11.29
CA GLN A 524 -2.40 15.42 10.33
C GLN A 524 -2.48 14.88 8.91
N ILE A 525 -3.39 15.43 8.11
CA ILE A 525 -3.52 15.19 6.67
C ILE A 525 -3.39 16.54 5.98
N LYS A 526 -2.27 16.75 5.30
CA LYS A 526 -2.00 17.98 4.57
C LYS A 526 -2.45 17.86 3.11
N LEU A 527 -3.28 18.79 2.67
CA LEU A 527 -3.81 18.87 1.31
C LEU A 527 -3.12 20.05 0.59
N GLN A 528 -2.29 19.73 -0.41
CA GLN A 528 -1.51 20.72 -1.17
C GLN A 528 -2.01 20.96 -2.59
N GLY A 529 -2.61 19.93 -3.22
CA GLY A 529 -3.21 20.10 -4.53
C GLY A 529 -4.48 20.94 -4.46
N VAL A 530 -4.93 21.42 -5.62
CA VAL A 530 -6.15 22.22 -5.73
C VAL A 530 -7.36 21.34 -5.43
N ILE A 531 -8.25 21.80 -4.55
CA ILE A 531 -9.57 21.17 -4.36
C ILE A 531 -10.58 21.92 -5.24
N SER A 532 -11.25 21.22 -6.15
CA SER A 532 -12.12 21.83 -7.17
C SER A 532 -13.41 21.04 -7.39
N GLY A 533 -14.33 21.59 -8.18
CA GLY A 533 -15.63 20.98 -8.48
C GLY A 533 -16.74 21.45 -7.53
N SER A 534 -17.98 21.15 -7.90
CA SER A 534 -19.19 21.59 -7.19
C SER A 534 -19.83 20.50 -6.32
N GLY A 535 -19.21 19.31 -6.29
CA GLY A 535 -19.59 18.23 -5.40
C GLY A 535 -19.43 18.57 -3.92
N GLY A 536 -20.12 17.82 -3.06
CA GLY A 536 -19.96 17.95 -1.61
C GLY A 536 -18.69 17.25 -1.11
N LEU A 537 -18.11 17.76 -0.03
CA LEU A 537 -16.96 17.18 0.66
C LEU A 537 -17.19 17.13 2.17
N VAL A 538 -16.96 15.98 2.78
CA VAL A 538 -17.00 15.78 4.23
C VAL A 538 -15.59 15.44 4.74
N PHE A 539 -15.14 16.14 5.77
CA PHE A 539 -13.95 15.78 6.54
C PHE A 539 -14.36 14.95 7.75
N GLU A 540 -13.89 13.70 7.81
CA GLU A 540 -14.27 12.74 8.86
C GLU A 540 -13.06 12.23 9.65
N ASP A 541 -13.21 12.03 10.95
CA ASP A 541 -12.24 11.29 11.79
C ASP A 541 -13.00 10.27 12.63
N PRO A 542 -13.52 9.18 12.01
CA PRO A 542 -14.39 8.21 12.69
C PRO A 542 -13.75 7.55 13.92
N ASN A 543 -12.42 7.56 14.04
CA ASN A 543 -11.70 7.02 15.18
C ASN A 543 -11.37 8.08 16.25
N GLY A 544 -11.64 9.36 16.02
CA GLY A 544 -11.37 10.46 16.96
C GLY A 544 -9.88 10.60 17.34
N SER A 545 -8.98 10.31 16.39
CA SER A 545 -7.53 10.35 16.64
C SER A 545 -6.89 11.72 16.38
N MET A 546 -7.60 12.65 15.73
CA MET A 546 -7.21 14.05 15.55
C MET A 546 -7.61 14.89 16.77
N THR A 547 -6.96 14.64 17.91
CA THR A 547 -7.33 15.27 19.20
C THR A 547 -6.79 16.70 19.39
N ASP A 548 -6.00 17.21 18.46
CA ASP A 548 -5.38 18.55 18.55
C ASP A 548 -5.97 19.48 17.48
N ASN A 549 -6.70 20.52 17.94
CA ASN A 549 -7.37 21.49 17.08
C ASN A 549 -6.45 22.49 16.38
N GLN A 550 -5.13 22.44 16.64
CA GLN A 550 -4.11 23.19 15.88
C GLN A 550 -3.55 22.37 14.70
N THR A 551 -3.94 21.09 14.62
CA THR A 551 -3.56 20.13 13.59
C THR A 551 -4.82 19.52 12.94
N GLY A 552 -4.74 18.28 12.43
CA GLY A 552 -5.84 17.63 11.69
C GLY A 552 -5.71 17.74 10.19
N TYR A 553 -6.81 18.09 9.51
CA TYR A 553 -6.77 18.40 8.09
C TYR A 553 -6.17 19.79 7.88
N ILE A 554 -5.09 19.89 7.11
CA ILE A 554 -4.39 21.17 6.86
C ILE A 554 -4.45 21.48 5.37
N LEU A 555 -5.23 22.49 5.01
CA LEU A 555 -5.36 23.00 3.66
C LEU A 555 -4.26 24.04 3.43
N THR A 556 -3.31 23.66 2.57
CA THR A 556 -2.19 24.52 2.16
C THR A 556 -2.24 24.86 0.67
N GLY A 557 -2.99 24.09 -0.12
CA GLY A 557 -3.33 24.41 -1.50
C GLY A 557 -4.55 25.32 -1.60
N GLU A 558 -4.73 25.93 -2.77
CA GLU A 558 -5.94 26.68 -3.08
C GLU A 558 -7.16 25.74 -3.21
N SER A 559 -8.32 26.18 -2.74
CA SER A 559 -9.60 25.55 -3.07
C SER A 559 -10.38 26.47 -3.99
N THR A 560 -10.91 25.91 -5.08
CA THR A 560 -11.82 26.59 -6.00
C THR A 560 -13.20 25.95 -5.99
N THR A 561 -13.51 25.13 -4.98
CA THR A 561 -14.83 24.51 -4.85
C THR A 561 -15.89 25.55 -4.48
N ASP A 562 -17.08 25.37 -5.05
CA ASP A 562 -18.30 26.14 -4.77
C ASP A 562 -19.42 25.28 -4.16
N GLY A 563 -19.13 23.99 -3.89
CA GLY A 563 -20.05 23.06 -3.25
C GLY A 563 -20.18 23.28 -1.74
N THR A 564 -20.66 22.24 -1.05
CA THR A 564 -20.75 22.23 0.42
C THR A 564 -19.56 21.48 1.01
N ILE A 565 -18.84 22.12 1.94
CA ILE A 565 -17.86 21.46 2.81
C ILE A 565 -18.48 21.26 4.18
N THR A 566 -18.51 20.01 4.64
CA THR A 566 -18.94 19.63 5.99
C THR A 566 -17.74 19.19 6.81
N ILE A 567 -17.61 19.73 8.02
CA ILE A 567 -16.62 19.31 9.01
C ILE A 567 -17.38 18.55 10.09
N ASP A 568 -17.08 17.27 10.26
CA ASP A 568 -17.78 16.43 11.24
C ASP A 568 -17.40 16.80 12.69
N SER A 569 -18.23 16.33 13.63
CA SER A 569 -18.03 16.63 15.05
C SER A 569 -16.66 16.17 15.55
N GLY A 570 -15.98 17.08 16.25
CA GLY A 570 -14.65 16.83 16.80
C GLY A 570 -13.52 16.82 15.77
N VAL A 571 -13.81 16.99 14.47
CA VAL A 571 -12.80 16.98 13.41
C VAL A 571 -12.15 18.37 13.29
N PRO A 572 -10.82 18.47 13.39
CA PRO A 572 -10.13 19.73 13.16
C PRO A 572 -9.73 19.90 11.70
N VAL A 573 -10.14 21.02 11.12
CA VAL A 573 -9.77 21.49 9.79
C VAL A 573 -9.13 22.86 9.90
N ARG A 574 -7.99 23.01 9.27
CA ARG A 574 -7.14 24.18 9.37
C ARG A 574 -6.81 24.72 7.97
N VAL A 575 -7.17 25.97 7.73
CA VAL A 575 -6.79 26.76 6.56
C VAL A 575 -5.54 27.55 6.91
N GLY A 576 -4.48 27.40 6.13
CA GLY A 576 -3.18 28.01 6.44
C GLY A 576 -2.20 27.03 7.05
N GLY A 577 -1.04 26.91 6.41
CA GLY A 577 0.07 26.04 6.82
C GLY A 577 1.24 26.22 5.87
N VAL A 578 2.37 25.54 6.12
CA VAL A 578 3.60 25.71 5.34
C VAL A 578 3.59 24.73 4.15
N PRO A 579 3.53 25.20 2.88
CA PRO A 579 3.68 24.32 1.70
C PRO A 579 5.04 23.63 1.68
N GLY A 580 5.15 22.47 1.02
CA GLY A 580 6.40 21.70 0.93
C GLY A 580 6.30 20.24 1.41
N ASP A 581 7.35 19.48 1.13
CA ASP A 581 7.45 18.02 1.24
C ASP A 581 8.17 17.51 2.49
N THR A 582 8.85 18.38 3.27
CA THR A 582 9.86 17.94 4.25
C THR A 582 9.39 17.67 5.68
N SER A 583 8.11 17.74 6.06
CA SER A 583 7.73 17.42 7.45
C SER A 583 6.25 17.13 7.70
N VAL A 584 6.00 16.00 8.35
CA VAL A 584 4.76 15.62 9.06
C VAL A 584 4.51 16.42 10.34
N VAL A 585 5.29 17.47 10.59
CA VAL A 585 5.18 18.38 11.74
C VAL A 585 4.94 19.78 11.20
N GLN A 586 3.66 20.18 11.12
CA GLN A 586 3.21 21.50 10.63
C GLN A 586 2.94 22.45 11.82
N ASN A 587 4.00 22.80 12.55
CA ASN A 587 3.87 23.56 13.80
C ASN A 587 3.53 25.05 13.63
N GLY A 588 3.48 25.58 12.40
CA GLY A 588 3.34 27.02 12.18
C GLY A 588 2.39 27.42 11.05
N PRO A 589 1.86 28.65 11.08
CA PRO A 589 1.02 29.20 10.02
C PRO A 589 1.80 29.41 8.71
N GLY A 590 1.10 29.55 7.59
CA GLY A 590 1.69 29.94 6.30
C GLY A 590 0.70 30.70 5.42
N ALA A 591 1.18 31.43 4.42
CA ALA A 591 0.37 32.34 3.59
C ALA A 591 -0.51 31.66 2.52
N ALA A 592 -0.62 30.33 2.52
CA ALA A 592 -1.32 29.58 1.48
C ALA A 592 -2.46 28.76 2.09
N GLY A 593 -3.49 28.46 1.30
CA GLY A 593 -4.68 27.73 1.73
C GLY A 593 -5.94 28.58 1.62
N SER A 594 -7.00 28.01 1.05
CA SER A 594 -8.32 28.63 0.96
C SER A 594 -9.43 27.57 0.98
N LEU A 595 -10.67 28.00 1.19
CA LEU A 595 -11.87 27.15 1.10
C LEU A 595 -12.70 27.43 -0.18
N GLY A 596 -12.20 28.28 -1.08
CA GLY A 596 -12.94 28.71 -2.26
C GLY A 596 -14.21 29.47 -1.88
N THR A 597 -15.26 29.29 -2.67
CA THR A 597 -16.58 29.91 -2.44
C THR A 597 -17.58 28.94 -1.82
N ALA A 598 -17.10 27.83 -1.25
CA ALA A 598 -17.94 26.80 -0.67
C ALA A 598 -18.82 27.31 0.47
N THR A 599 -19.99 26.69 0.63
CA THR A 599 -20.78 26.79 1.86
C THR A 599 -20.20 25.85 2.90
N ILE A 600 -19.97 26.33 4.12
CA ILE A 600 -19.32 25.57 5.18
C ILE A 600 -20.34 25.19 6.26
N ILE A 601 -20.43 23.90 6.55
CA ILE A 601 -21.12 23.35 7.71
C ILE A 601 -20.05 22.84 8.68
N ASP A 602 -19.66 23.68 9.63
CA ASP A 602 -18.70 23.35 10.66
C ASP A 602 -19.39 22.77 11.89
N ASN A 603 -19.23 21.47 12.14
CA ASN A 603 -19.63 20.83 13.40
C ASN A 603 -18.43 20.45 14.27
N GLY A 604 -17.20 20.73 13.82
CA GLY A 604 -15.95 20.37 14.45
C GLY A 604 -15.18 21.62 14.89
N PHE A 605 -13.95 21.75 14.37
CA PHE A 605 -13.12 22.94 14.57
C PHE A 605 -12.63 23.45 13.23
N LEU A 606 -13.01 24.67 12.86
CA LEU A 606 -12.46 25.38 11.70
C LEU A 606 -11.44 26.43 12.14
N THR A 607 -10.17 26.25 11.77
CA THR A 607 -9.09 27.18 12.12
C THR A 607 -8.58 27.95 10.90
N TYR A 608 -8.53 29.28 10.97
CA TYR A 608 -7.76 30.12 10.05
C TYR A 608 -6.41 30.47 10.66
N SER A 609 -5.32 30.12 9.99
CA SER A 609 -3.95 30.20 10.51
C SER A 609 -2.95 30.59 9.41
N ARG A 610 -3.17 31.77 8.85
CA ARG A 610 -2.35 32.32 7.76
C ARG A 610 -1.38 33.37 8.25
N THR A 611 -0.27 33.57 7.54
CA THR A 611 0.72 34.61 7.91
C THR A 611 0.41 35.99 7.31
N ASP A 612 -0.68 36.11 6.56
CA ASP A 612 -1.08 37.30 5.82
C ASP A 612 -2.56 37.64 6.04
N ALA A 613 -2.92 38.83 5.58
CA ALA A 613 -4.31 39.28 5.52
C ALA A 613 -5.06 38.54 4.39
N HIS A 614 -6.27 38.07 4.67
CA HIS A 614 -7.13 37.40 3.70
C HIS A 614 -8.62 37.62 4.00
N THR A 615 -9.43 37.56 2.95
CA THR A 615 -10.89 37.70 3.05
C THR A 615 -11.55 36.32 3.10
N VAL A 616 -12.58 36.19 3.93
CA VAL A 616 -13.43 35.00 4.04
C VAL A 616 -14.86 35.41 3.70
N ASP A 617 -15.24 35.12 2.45
CA ASP A 617 -16.59 35.35 1.92
C ASP A 617 -17.53 34.16 2.15
N ASN A 618 -17.01 33.04 2.66
CA ASN A 618 -17.78 31.81 2.86
C ASN A 618 -18.96 32.02 3.82
N THR A 619 -20.09 31.37 3.54
CA THR A 619 -21.16 31.22 4.52
C THR A 619 -20.81 30.06 5.45
N ILE A 620 -20.73 30.31 6.75
CA ILE A 620 -20.30 29.34 7.77
C ILE A 620 -21.45 29.11 8.75
N SER A 621 -21.80 27.84 9.00
CA SER A 621 -22.89 27.41 9.88
C SER A 621 -22.49 26.15 10.66
N GLY A 622 -23.36 25.63 11.53
CA GLY A 622 -23.13 24.35 12.25
C GLY A 622 -22.82 24.54 13.74
N ALA A 623 -22.55 23.43 14.43
CA ALA A 623 -22.34 23.43 15.89
C ALA A 623 -20.89 23.64 16.35
N GLY A 624 -19.96 23.71 15.40
CA GLY A 624 -18.51 23.75 15.62
C GLY A 624 -17.96 25.10 16.07
N GLN A 625 -16.67 25.09 16.38
CA GLN A 625 -15.92 26.27 16.83
C GLN A 625 -15.11 26.88 15.70
N LEU A 626 -15.20 28.21 15.56
CA LEU A 626 -14.36 28.98 14.66
C LEU A 626 -13.13 29.50 15.41
N LEU A 627 -11.94 29.21 14.91
CA LEU A 627 -10.67 29.52 15.56
C LEU A 627 -9.84 30.43 14.65
N ILE A 628 -9.35 31.54 15.21
CA ILE A 628 -8.50 32.48 14.49
C ILE A 628 -7.11 32.47 15.13
N GLY A 629 -6.15 32.02 14.33
CA GLY A 629 -4.75 31.90 14.71
C GLY A 629 -4.45 30.61 15.48
N LEU A 630 -3.15 30.34 15.60
CA LEU A 630 -2.61 29.30 16.49
C LEU A 630 -2.19 29.93 17.82
N ASP A 631 -1.85 29.11 18.81
CA ASP A 631 -1.29 29.58 20.09
C ASP A 631 0.03 30.36 19.90
N SER A 632 0.79 30.00 18.86
CA SER A 632 2.02 30.68 18.43
C SER A 632 1.87 31.30 17.04
N GLY A 633 0.77 32.03 16.81
CA GLY A 633 0.51 32.71 15.54
C GLY A 633 1.26 34.04 15.38
N THR A 634 0.82 34.84 14.40
CA THR A 634 1.47 36.10 14.01
C THR A 634 0.47 37.25 14.00
N GLU A 635 0.90 38.45 14.39
CA GLU A 635 0.11 39.68 14.31
C GLU A 635 -0.22 40.08 12.86
N THR A 636 0.56 39.60 11.88
CA THR A 636 0.32 39.86 10.45
C THR A 636 -0.89 39.10 9.90
N GLN A 637 -1.42 38.13 10.65
CA GLN A 637 -2.67 37.47 10.29
C GLN A 637 -3.83 38.43 10.48
N VAL A 638 -4.56 38.68 9.40
CA VAL A 638 -5.83 39.43 9.44
C VAL A 638 -6.89 38.63 8.71
N VAL A 639 -7.89 38.14 9.46
CA VAL A 639 -9.06 37.46 8.88
C VAL A 639 -10.15 38.49 8.67
N ASN A 640 -10.39 38.86 7.43
CA ASN A 640 -11.46 39.77 7.03
C ASN A 640 -12.73 38.97 6.73
N LEU A 641 -13.60 38.81 7.73
CA LEU A 641 -14.87 38.11 7.59
C LEU A 641 -15.90 39.04 6.93
N THR A 642 -16.28 38.73 5.69
CA THR A 642 -17.30 39.44 4.89
C THR A 642 -18.54 38.57 4.66
N GLY A 643 -18.38 37.25 4.71
CA GLY A 643 -19.48 36.28 4.68
C GLY A 643 -20.31 36.25 5.96
N THR A 644 -21.43 35.53 5.92
CA THR A 644 -22.28 35.28 7.09
C THR A 644 -21.74 34.10 7.90
N VAL A 645 -21.49 34.31 9.19
CA VAL A 645 -21.05 33.28 10.13
C VAL A 645 -22.11 33.08 11.21
N SER A 646 -22.76 31.92 11.24
CA SER A 646 -23.88 31.58 12.13
C SER A 646 -23.69 30.24 12.86
N ASN A 647 -22.44 29.82 13.08
CA ASN A 647 -22.15 28.66 13.91
C ASN A 647 -22.61 28.92 15.36
N THR A 648 -23.04 27.87 16.07
CA THR A 648 -23.51 27.98 17.46
C THR A 648 -22.40 27.74 18.49
N GLY A 649 -21.29 27.13 18.07
CA GLY A 649 -20.09 27.03 18.91
C GLY A 649 -19.34 28.37 18.97
N ASP A 650 -18.44 28.48 19.93
CA ASP A 650 -17.70 29.73 20.16
C ASP A 650 -16.74 30.06 19.03
N THR A 651 -16.57 31.36 18.80
CA THR A 651 -15.47 31.91 18.00
C THR A 651 -14.35 32.33 18.95
N THR A 652 -13.12 31.87 18.72
CA THR A 652 -11.95 32.25 19.55
C THR A 652 -10.83 32.83 18.69
N VAL A 653 -10.39 34.04 19.02
CA VAL A 653 -9.23 34.71 18.43
C VAL A 653 -8.04 34.53 19.36
N ARG A 654 -7.14 33.61 19.00
CA ARG A 654 -5.95 33.26 19.80
C ARG A 654 -4.79 34.22 19.50
N SER A 655 -4.65 34.59 18.24
CA SER A 655 -3.60 35.48 17.74
C SER A 655 -4.02 36.15 16.44
N GLY A 656 -3.36 37.26 16.10
CA GLY A 656 -3.70 38.04 14.90
C GLY A 656 -4.96 38.88 15.11
N THR A 657 -5.56 39.31 14.00
CA THR A 657 -6.75 40.18 14.00
C THR A 657 -7.92 39.49 13.31
N LEU A 658 -9.10 39.56 13.94
CA LEU A 658 -10.38 39.28 13.31
C LEU A 658 -11.08 40.60 12.96
N LEU A 659 -11.37 40.83 11.68
CA LEU A 659 -12.22 41.94 11.23
C LEU A 659 -13.60 41.40 10.87
N ILE A 660 -14.62 41.83 11.60
CA ILE A 660 -16.02 41.53 11.27
C ILE A 660 -16.50 42.64 10.35
N ASN A 661 -16.60 42.36 9.05
CA ASN A 661 -17.13 43.26 8.02
C ASN A 661 -18.39 42.71 7.35
N GLY A 662 -18.87 41.54 7.80
CA GLY A 662 -20.17 40.95 7.48
C GLY A 662 -21.05 40.79 8.73
N THR A 663 -21.79 39.68 8.79
CA THR A 663 -22.64 39.30 9.95
C THR A 663 -22.03 38.09 10.65
N HIS A 664 -21.85 38.18 11.97
CA HIS A 664 -21.29 37.11 12.81
C HIS A 664 -22.21 36.74 13.97
N GLY A 665 -22.14 35.49 14.40
CA GLY A 665 -22.83 34.97 15.59
C GLY A 665 -24.19 34.35 15.27
N SER A 666 -24.62 33.50 16.19
CA SER A 666 -25.91 32.82 16.14
C SER A 666 -26.68 33.03 17.44
N GLN A 667 -27.96 33.39 17.34
CA GLN A 667 -28.90 33.37 18.46
C GLN A 667 -29.87 32.21 18.30
N VAL A 668 -29.49 31.07 18.88
CA VAL A 668 -30.42 29.94 19.09
C VAL A 668 -30.86 29.99 20.55
N PHE A 669 -32.18 29.84 20.77
CA PHE A 669 -32.79 29.92 22.10
C PHE A 669 -31.99 29.15 23.17
N GLU A 670 -31.69 29.83 24.29
CA GLU A 670 -31.01 29.36 25.51
C GLU A 670 -29.46 29.30 25.53
N THR A 671 -28.77 29.37 24.39
CA THR A 671 -27.28 29.44 24.38
C THR A 671 -26.78 30.46 23.35
N VAL A 672 -26.22 31.58 23.83
CA VAL A 672 -25.51 32.55 22.99
C VAL A 672 -24.08 32.07 22.78
N SER A 673 -23.64 31.96 21.52
CA SER A 673 -22.23 31.70 21.19
C SER A 673 -21.33 32.81 21.75
N GLN A 674 -20.13 32.49 22.24
CA GLN A 674 -19.16 33.49 22.68
C GLN A 674 -18.18 33.84 21.55
N LEU A 675 -17.74 35.10 21.53
CA LEU A 675 -16.59 35.59 20.78
C LEU A 675 -15.49 35.96 21.77
N ASN A 676 -14.52 35.08 21.94
CA ASN A 676 -13.41 35.23 22.88
C ASN A 676 -12.18 35.80 22.16
N VAL A 677 -11.64 36.93 22.62
CA VAL A 677 -10.46 37.58 22.03
C VAL A 677 -9.33 37.56 23.05
N GLY A 678 -8.35 36.70 22.82
CA GLY A 678 -7.22 36.51 23.73
C GLY A 678 -6.30 37.73 23.82
N PRO A 679 -5.36 37.73 24.79
CA PRO A 679 -4.57 38.92 25.15
C PRO A 679 -3.60 39.38 24.04
N ALA A 680 -3.20 38.49 23.15
CA ALA A 680 -2.33 38.79 21.99
C ALA A 680 -3.12 38.95 20.68
N ALA A 681 -4.44 39.02 20.76
CA ALA A 681 -5.33 39.09 19.61
C ALA A 681 -6.05 40.44 19.51
N ALA A 682 -6.59 40.71 18.32
CA ALA A 682 -7.38 41.90 18.06
C ALA A 682 -8.72 41.57 17.39
N LEU A 683 -9.73 42.37 17.72
CA LEU A 683 -11.04 42.40 17.09
C LEU A 683 -11.28 43.78 16.47
N GLY A 684 -11.85 43.82 15.27
CA GLY A 684 -12.21 45.07 14.60
C GLY A 684 -13.26 44.90 13.51
N GLY A 685 -13.31 45.86 12.59
CA GLY A 685 -14.24 45.88 11.46
C GLY A 685 -15.49 46.74 11.68
N THR A 686 -16.31 46.84 10.65
CA THR A 686 -17.51 47.70 10.59
C THR A 686 -18.83 46.93 10.68
N GLY A 687 -18.77 45.63 10.91
CA GLY A 687 -19.89 44.71 10.84
C GLY A 687 -20.65 44.56 12.15
N GLN A 688 -21.44 43.48 12.22
CA GLN A 688 -22.28 43.18 13.37
C GLN A 688 -22.03 41.76 13.88
N THR A 689 -21.93 41.61 15.20
CA THR A 689 -21.96 40.31 15.89
C THR A 689 -23.20 40.17 16.77
N THR A 690 -23.73 38.95 16.89
CA THR A 690 -24.81 38.62 17.83
C THR A 690 -24.35 37.79 19.03
N SER A 691 -23.06 37.46 19.07
CA SER A 691 -22.38 36.75 20.15
C SER A 691 -22.01 37.67 21.30
N ASP A 692 -21.91 37.12 22.52
CA ASP A 692 -21.26 37.80 23.64
C ASP A 692 -19.77 37.95 23.35
N VAL A 693 -19.24 39.17 23.45
CA VAL A 693 -17.83 39.46 23.16
C VAL A 693 -17.05 39.57 24.45
N ASN A 694 -16.10 38.65 24.66
CA ASN A 694 -15.19 38.64 25.79
C ASN A 694 -13.80 39.10 25.32
N LEU A 695 -13.39 40.32 25.72
CA LEU A 695 -12.19 40.96 25.20
C LEU A 695 -11.08 41.04 26.26
N GLU A 696 -10.05 40.19 26.11
CA GLU A 696 -8.78 40.30 26.86
C GLU A 696 -7.71 41.08 26.07
N GLY A 697 -7.79 41.05 24.73
CA GLY A 697 -6.84 41.68 23.83
C GLY A 697 -7.21 43.11 23.40
N LYS A 698 -7.10 43.37 22.10
CA LYS A 698 -7.33 44.69 21.49
C LYS A 698 -8.68 44.76 20.77
N LEU A 699 -9.40 45.86 20.96
CA LEU A 699 -10.56 46.25 20.18
C LEU A 699 -10.21 47.47 19.32
N ALA A 700 -10.44 47.39 18.02
CA ALA A 700 -10.19 48.46 17.06
C ALA A 700 -11.32 48.49 16.01
N PRO A 701 -12.44 49.17 16.31
CA PRO A 701 -13.56 49.28 15.39
C PRO A 701 -13.14 49.86 14.04
N GLY A 702 -13.82 49.42 12.98
CA GLY A 702 -13.64 49.94 11.64
C GLY A 702 -12.45 49.35 10.84
N ASN A 703 -12.21 49.97 9.68
CA ASN A 703 -11.06 49.78 8.80
C ASN A 703 -10.54 51.18 8.43
N SER A 704 -9.96 51.88 9.40
CA SER A 704 -10.16 53.31 9.68
C SER A 704 -11.48 53.56 10.44
N ILE A 705 -11.75 54.80 10.86
CA ILE A 705 -13.02 55.25 11.45
C ILE A 705 -14.27 54.46 11.02
N GLY A 706 -14.94 53.84 11.98
CA GLY A 706 -16.18 53.13 11.74
C GLY A 706 -16.92 52.70 13.00
N THR A 707 -17.96 51.88 12.80
CA THR A 707 -18.76 51.32 13.89
C THR A 707 -18.67 49.82 13.92
N LEU A 708 -18.23 49.23 15.04
CA LEU A 708 -18.43 47.81 15.31
C LEU A 708 -19.66 47.64 16.20
N THR A 709 -20.59 46.77 15.79
CA THR A 709 -21.83 46.52 16.54
C THR A 709 -21.83 45.11 17.13
N THR A 710 -22.13 44.97 18.42
CA THR A 710 -22.64 43.73 19.00
C THR A 710 -24.10 43.92 19.42
N THR A 711 -24.97 42.95 19.17
CA THR A 711 -26.35 42.96 19.71
C THR A 711 -26.48 42.19 21.01
N SER A 712 -25.34 41.85 21.61
CA SER A 712 -25.24 41.12 22.87
C SER A 712 -24.28 41.86 23.81
N TRP A 713 -23.71 41.16 24.78
CA TRP A 713 -22.77 41.75 25.71
C TRP A 713 -21.42 42.04 25.04
N LEU A 714 -20.80 43.13 25.46
CA LEU A 714 -19.36 43.38 25.29
C LEU A 714 -18.72 43.48 26.67
N VAL A 715 -17.82 42.57 26.98
CA VAL A 715 -17.03 42.57 28.21
C VAL A 715 -15.63 43.07 27.89
N LEU A 716 -15.27 44.24 28.40
CA LEU A 716 -13.89 44.75 28.39
C LEU A 716 -13.19 44.25 29.65
N MET A 717 -12.31 43.26 29.49
CA MET A 717 -11.56 42.71 30.62
C MET A 717 -10.38 43.61 31.01
N GLY A 718 -9.91 43.49 32.25
CA GLY A 718 -8.73 44.23 32.71
C GLY A 718 -7.49 43.96 31.85
N SER A 719 -6.69 45.00 31.58
CA SER A 719 -5.53 44.99 30.66
C SER A 719 -5.86 44.92 29.16
N SER A 720 -7.15 44.82 28.77
CA SER A 720 -7.55 44.97 27.37
C SER A 720 -7.27 46.39 26.85
N THR A 721 -7.20 46.55 25.53
CA THR A 721 -6.98 47.86 24.89
C THR A 721 -8.11 48.18 23.91
N TYR A 722 -8.84 49.27 24.15
CA TYR A 722 -9.71 49.88 23.15
C TYR A 722 -8.93 50.95 22.39
N THR A 723 -8.61 50.67 21.13
CA THR A 723 -8.05 51.64 20.18
C THR A 723 -9.18 52.41 19.53
N TRP A 724 -9.21 53.72 19.78
CA TRP A 724 -10.25 54.61 19.32
C TRP A 724 -9.67 55.63 18.35
N GLU A 725 -10.07 55.54 17.08
CA GLU A 725 -9.62 56.44 16.04
C GLU A 725 -10.42 57.74 16.01
N LEU A 726 -9.72 58.87 15.81
CA LEU A 726 -10.30 60.20 15.75
C LEU A 726 -9.89 60.93 14.47
N GLY A 727 -10.86 61.22 13.60
CA GLY A 727 -10.63 61.90 12.32
C GLY A 727 -10.97 63.38 12.30
N THR A 728 -11.96 63.82 13.08
CA THR A 728 -12.38 65.24 13.07
C THR A 728 -12.50 65.80 14.48
N TRP A 729 -11.82 66.93 14.73
CA TRP A 729 -11.92 67.66 16.00
C TRP A 729 -13.15 68.56 16.09
N SER A 730 -14.33 67.96 16.05
CA SER A 730 -15.61 68.69 16.04
C SER A 730 -16.60 68.25 17.13
N GLY A 731 -16.28 67.19 17.89
CA GLY A 731 -17.27 66.48 18.70
C GLY A 731 -18.39 65.86 17.85
N GLY A 732 -18.06 65.49 16.61
CA GLY A 732 -18.98 65.14 15.52
C GLY A 732 -19.71 63.80 15.65
N VAL A 733 -20.05 63.18 14.51
CA VAL A 733 -20.87 61.97 14.46
C VAL A 733 -20.01 60.74 14.74
N ALA A 734 -20.21 60.10 15.89
CA ALA A 734 -19.54 58.84 16.23
C ALA A 734 -19.84 57.76 15.17
N GLY A 735 -18.83 56.98 14.80
CA GLY A 735 -18.83 56.03 13.69
C GLY A 735 -18.53 56.66 12.32
N THR A 736 -18.37 57.99 12.23
CA THR A 736 -18.07 58.71 10.98
C THR A 736 -16.90 59.69 11.15
N ASP A 737 -16.89 60.47 12.23
CA ASP A 737 -15.81 61.41 12.57
C ASP A 737 -14.79 60.80 13.55
N SER A 738 -15.18 59.72 14.23
CA SER A 738 -14.38 58.92 15.15
C SER A 738 -14.96 57.52 15.23
N ASP A 739 -14.20 56.56 15.76
CA ASP A 739 -14.72 55.21 15.98
C ASP A 739 -15.90 55.20 16.95
N LEU A 740 -16.74 54.17 16.79
CA LEU A 740 -17.83 53.84 17.69
C LEU A 740 -17.89 52.33 17.94
N VAL A 741 -18.12 51.96 19.20
CA VAL A 741 -18.61 50.63 19.57
C VAL A 741 -20.06 50.74 19.99
N ALA A 742 -20.92 49.89 19.42
CA ALA A 742 -22.31 49.78 19.84
C ALA A 742 -22.57 48.38 20.40
N ALA A 743 -23.21 48.26 21.56
CA ALA A 743 -23.55 47.00 22.21
C ALA A 743 -25.00 46.99 22.72
N ASP A 744 -25.53 45.82 23.08
CA ASP A 744 -26.73 45.79 23.94
C ASP A 744 -26.34 46.20 25.36
N GLU A 745 -25.34 45.52 25.95
CA GLU A 745 -24.79 45.86 27.26
C GLU A 745 -23.26 45.89 27.19
N ILE A 746 -22.63 46.84 27.90
CA ILE A 746 -21.16 46.92 28.00
C ILE A 746 -20.77 46.68 29.45
N HIS A 747 -20.00 45.64 29.70
CA HIS A 747 -19.47 45.30 31.01
C HIS A 747 -18.01 45.72 31.07
N ILE A 748 -17.66 46.51 32.08
CA ILE A 748 -16.27 46.82 32.39
C ILE A 748 -15.88 45.92 33.54
N ASP A 749 -15.14 44.83 33.28
CA ASP A 749 -14.79 43.90 34.34
C ASP A 749 -13.88 44.60 35.37
N SER A 750 -14.49 44.96 36.50
CA SER A 750 -13.91 45.72 37.59
C SER A 750 -13.27 44.83 38.67
N SER A 751 -13.17 43.51 38.45
CA SER A 751 -12.37 42.62 39.32
C SER A 751 -10.88 43.03 39.36
N ALA A 752 -10.46 43.89 38.43
CA ALA A 752 -9.28 44.74 38.49
C ALA A 752 -9.37 45.80 39.61
N ALA A 753 -9.01 45.42 40.84
CA ALA A 753 -8.47 46.39 41.81
C ALA A 753 -7.29 47.17 41.15
N PRO A 754 -6.92 48.38 41.63
CA PRO A 754 -5.93 49.25 40.98
C PRO A 754 -4.66 48.50 40.56
N GLY A 755 -4.51 48.17 39.27
CA GLY A 755 -3.43 47.31 38.79
C GLY A 755 -3.57 46.76 37.36
N THR A 756 -4.80 46.56 36.86
CA THR A 756 -5.05 46.02 35.50
C THR A 756 -6.18 46.78 34.77
N PRO A 757 -6.03 48.10 34.52
CA PRO A 757 -7.05 48.92 33.88
C PRO A 757 -7.25 48.57 32.40
N VAL A 758 -8.42 48.89 31.85
CA VAL A 758 -8.65 48.96 30.40
C VAL A 758 -7.90 50.16 29.84
N THR A 759 -7.12 49.95 28.78
CA THR A 759 -6.42 51.04 28.09
C THR A 759 -7.29 51.61 26.97
N LEU A 760 -7.62 52.90 27.03
CA LEU A 760 -8.21 53.64 25.91
C LEU A 760 -7.09 54.35 25.15
N ALA A 761 -6.69 53.80 24.01
CA ALA A 761 -5.64 54.36 23.16
C ALA A 761 -6.22 55.28 22.09
N ILE A 762 -5.89 56.57 22.13
CA ILE A 762 -6.40 57.59 21.22
C ILE A 762 -5.50 57.65 19.99
N VAL A 763 -6.05 57.28 18.83
CA VAL A 763 -5.30 57.25 17.57
C VAL A 763 -5.83 58.32 16.60
N PRO A 764 -5.07 59.37 16.29
CA PRO A 764 -5.49 60.37 15.32
C PRO A 764 -5.44 59.80 13.89
N ALA A 765 -6.60 59.60 13.26
CA ALA A 765 -6.74 59.09 11.90
C ALA A 765 -6.84 60.26 10.91
N ALA A 766 -5.70 60.81 10.49
CA ALA A 766 -5.64 62.01 9.64
C ALA A 766 -6.46 63.19 10.21
N LEU A 767 -6.30 63.43 11.52
CA LEU A 767 -7.07 64.41 12.30
C LEU A 767 -7.19 65.77 11.62
N SER A 768 -8.42 66.17 11.32
CA SER A 768 -8.77 67.43 10.69
C SER A 768 -9.44 68.40 11.66
N GLY A 769 -9.25 69.69 11.43
CA GLY A 769 -9.91 70.75 12.22
C GLY A 769 -9.42 70.89 13.67
N PHE A 770 -8.30 70.27 14.04
CA PHE A 770 -7.77 70.33 15.40
C PHE A 770 -7.53 71.77 15.87
N THR A 771 -8.06 72.07 17.06
CA THR A 771 -7.79 73.29 17.82
C THR A 771 -7.68 72.91 19.29
N GLU A 772 -6.80 73.55 20.06
CA GLU A 772 -6.65 73.29 21.50
C GLU A 772 -7.85 73.82 22.31
N THR A 773 -9.02 73.20 22.14
CA THR A 773 -10.28 73.54 22.79
C THR A 773 -10.91 72.29 23.38
N ASN A 774 -11.61 72.41 24.52
CA ASN A 774 -12.33 71.27 25.10
C ASN A 774 -13.33 70.67 24.11
N GLN A 775 -13.35 69.35 24.00
CA GLN A 775 -14.29 68.58 23.19
C GLN A 775 -14.75 67.32 23.94
N THR A 776 -15.94 66.83 23.57
CA THR A 776 -16.50 65.58 24.08
C THR A 776 -16.85 64.69 22.89
N PHE A 777 -16.51 63.41 22.97
CA PHE A 777 -16.77 62.42 21.93
C PHE A 777 -17.53 61.24 22.51
N VAL A 778 -18.38 60.62 21.70
CA VAL A 778 -19.03 59.35 22.04
C VAL A 778 -18.17 58.23 21.49
N ILE A 779 -17.55 57.46 22.37
CA ILE A 779 -16.65 56.35 22.00
C ILE A 779 -17.35 54.99 22.02
N ALA A 780 -18.42 54.87 22.82
CA ALA A 780 -19.20 53.65 22.95
C ALA A 780 -20.65 53.97 23.31
N GLN A 781 -21.57 53.08 22.93
CA GLN A 781 -22.99 53.15 23.25
C GLN A 781 -23.52 51.76 23.63
N ALA A 782 -24.37 51.71 24.64
CA ALA A 782 -25.09 50.51 25.05
C ALA A 782 -26.59 50.76 25.01
N THR A 783 -27.37 49.76 24.59
CA THR A 783 -28.84 49.87 24.50
C THR A 783 -29.50 49.64 25.86
N THR A 784 -29.04 48.63 26.61
CA THR A 784 -29.54 48.24 27.93
C THR A 784 -28.78 48.95 29.05
N GLY A 785 -27.45 49.07 28.98
CA GLY A 785 -26.66 49.81 29.97
C GLY A 785 -25.16 49.57 29.92
N ILE A 786 -24.42 50.38 30.69
CA ILE A 786 -23.00 50.15 30.98
C ILE A 786 -22.87 49.69 32.42
N VAL A 787 -22.31 48.51 32.63
CA VAL A 787 -22.19 47.83 33.92
C VAL A 787 -20.77 48.01 34.48
N ASP A 788 -20.67 48.23 35.79
CA ASP A 788 -19.43 48.35 36.55
C ASP A 788 -18.47 49.46 36.08
N PHE A 789 -19.02 50.52 35.48
CA PHE A 789 -18.25 51.68 35.08
C PHE A 789 -17.60 52.38 36.29
N ASN A 790 -16.27 52.50 36.25
CA ASN A 790 -15.49 53.32 37.16
C ASN A 790 -14.39 54.04 36.35
N THR A 791 -14.21 55.34 36.55
CA THR A 791 -13.16 56.10 35.85
C THR A 791 -11.75 55.58 36.15
N ASP A 792 -11.54 55.02 37.35
CA ASP A 792 -10.24 54.44 37.75
C ASP A 792 -9.97 53.08 37.08
N ALA A 793 -10.97 52.47 36.44
CA ALA A 793 -10.80 51.26 35.64
C ALA A 793 -10.18 51.54 34.25
N PHE A 794 -9.98 52.81 33.90
CA PHE A 794 -9.40 53.22 32.62
C PHE A 794 -8.05 53.90 32.78
N VAL A 795 -7.14 53.60 31.86
CA VAL A 795 -5.98 54.43 31.56
C VAL A 795 -6.13 54.95 30.15
N ILE A 796 -5.96 56.26 29.96
CA ILE A 796 -6.01 56.87 28.64
C ILE A 796 -4.58 57.02 28.13
N ASP A 797 -4.29 56.38 27.00
CA ASP A 797 -3.05 56.56 26.25
C ASP A 797 -3.29 57.57 25.12
N ASP A 798 -2.83 58.80 25.33
CA ASP A 798 -2.91 59.90 24.37
C ASP A 798 -1.55 60.17 23.67
N SER A 799 -0.59 59.26 23.79
CA SER A 799 0.76 59.45 23.28
C SER A 799 0.80 59.63 21.76
N ALA A 800 -0.02 58.87 21.03
CA ALA A 800 -0.15 59.00 19.57
C ALA A 800 -0.80 60.33 19.17
N PHE A 801 -1.83 60.77 19.90
CA PHE A 801 -2.45 62.08 19.72
C PHE A 801 -1.46 63.23 19.96
N THR A 802 -0.72 63.16 21.07
CA THR A 802 0.31 64.14 21.44
C THR A 802 1.40 64.21 20.38
N SER A 803 1.84 63.05 19.88
CA SER A 803 2.84 62.97 18.81
C SER A 803 2.36 63.59 17.50
N ALA A 804 1.07 63.43 17.17
CA ALA A 804 0.49 63.96 15.94
C ALA A 804 0.19 65.47 16.00
N THR A 805 -0.20 66.00 17.16
CA THR A 805 -0.67 67.38 17.31
C THR A 805 0.36 68.31 17.98
N GLY A 806 1.31 67.75 18.72
CA GLY A 806 2.24 68.50 19.58
C GLY A 806 1.60 69.08 20.84
N ALA A 807 0.31 68.84 21.07
CA ALA A 807 -0.45 69.39 22.17
C ALA A 807 -0.57 68.38 23.32
N ASN A 808 -0.37 68.85 24.55
CA ASN A 808 -0.63 68.06 25.76
C ASN A 808 -1.99 68.47 26.33
N GLY A 809 -2.94 67.55 26.32
CA GLY A 809 -4.28 67.73 26.90
C GLY A 809 -4.44 67.03 28.25
N SER A 810 -5.63 67.15 28.84
CA SER A 810 -6.07 66.26 29.91
C SER A 810 -7.31 65.53 29.43
N TRP A 811 -7.26 64.20 29.44
CA TRP A 811 -8.36 63.35 28.99
C TRP A 811 -9.06 62.73 30.19
N ALA A 812 -10.37 62.53 30.06
CA ALA A 812 -11.18 61.81 31.04
C ALA A 812 -12.29 61.05 30.30
N VAL A 813 -12.68 59.91 30.85
CA VAL A 813 -13.83 59.13 30.40
C VAL A 813 -14.97 59.33 31.38
N GLN A 814 -16.19 59.48 30.85
CA GLN A 814 -17.41 59.65 31.64
C GLN A 814 -18.56 58.85 31.02
N GLN A 815 -19.50 58.42 31.85
CA GLN A 815 -20.76 57.82 31.42
C GLN A 815 -21.87 58.88 31.43
N ASN A 816 -22.62 59.00 30.34
CA ASN A 816 -23.76 59.90 30.21
C ASN A 816 -25.03 59.09 29.89
N GLY A 817 -26.04 59.15 30.75
CA GLY A 817 -27.29 58.41 30.59
C GLY A 817 -27.88 57.98 31.93
N ASN A 818 -29.09 57.41 31.91
CA ASN A 818 -29.63 56.66 33.04
C ASN A 818 -29.31 55.19 32.77
N HIS A 819 -28.74 54.48 33.75
CA HIS A 819 -28.19 53.12 33.70
C HIS A 819 -26.68 53.11 33.53
#